data_AF-A0A522N7B8-F1
#
_entry.id   AF-A0A522N7B8-F1
#
_cell.length_a   1.000
_cell.length_b   1.000
_cell.length_c   1.000
_cell.angle_alpha   90.00
_cell.angle_beta   90.00
_cell.angle_gamma   90.00
#
_symmetry.space_group_name_H-M   'P 1'
#
loop_
_entity.id
_entity.type
_entity.pdbx_description
1 polymer ?
#
loop_
_entity_poly.entity_id
_entity_poly.type
_entity_poly.pdbx_seq_one_letter_code
_entity_poly.pdbx_strand_id
1 'polypeptide(L)'
;MRPSAPLSGEATQLTPPAAGRIGRAEAVPAIATLLMAGLLLRLVLAYVALPGSGFATDLGSFTAWALDLARQGPGPFYAQAGFADYPPGYLYVLWLVGLVGQAWANLTGADAAGLVGGLIKVPPILADVGVAYLLYRIVRSWRGERSDATWLGLGAAALYLFDPVTWYDSAIWGQVDAVGALVLLGAVLLLIDGQSELAVAVGALAGLVKPQYGVVLAPILTVILLRRHLFAVGSGPRPAWAPGALRAWLVDRQGPLRLVSSALAGLIVLFVLSAPFSLDLAGLVVHLAGAAGGYPFLSVNANNPWALLSTAGHASYAAGGGWSPDVAGTNPYGATFTAAQVAILGLPPVAIGTALLIVGFLIGALQLALRDDRRSILLAAAYLSLAFFILPTRVHERYLFPVFALLPLLAVRDRGFLVATLALAAGSFINLHGVLTTPLYATPDLQGLPFGEAFRSFGWILVSVVIETAVFGYALWRLRPLSDRLARPLRALAGLPPRPPDRDRFDDPDPLAWLDDVKVAPAAPVGGPMAGPVGFSEGQAPAPPGGIGERLAAWWRGQLRGRPLRADRSADLSREPTGRLDRLDLVVVVILVVAGLVLRTWNLQEPLGMHFDEVYHARTATEFLQFWRYGEPHDIYEFTHPHLAKYSIAVGLVLFGDDKVTGTADLGEPVTDAVVEPRWAPSATPAVRDGDRLYVATGRAIVVYDLQTRVRITTLDLSAAGGAQRLALDETGHELYAVGAAGQVWALPTDALDALRAGGATGETPPPVPSQLGTLPGPAVALTVSADEAHLVAALTDGRLVSLDLATGQVVSTATDPGAAALISFTASTVTVDPAQVHDPAAVASSLVGIIGGEASAVASRIAASASPVEVAAPFDSAKLQQLQQAIGAGQLPGVSVGQGAVVAVADAHGMTLRDAGSLTVAATFAMPQGGTGLALDPNLDQPTLYVAGGDRLERFTVPTDGPAADAGGQDMPGQVRDVRWDPASNLVHVLGRTPDGGGDTIYVVEPHGNAVFADARLPFPVTTWDLDVDQPYPTLDRQQAVALSASGQLATVDVGSHAFAWRFVGVILGALTLALI
;
A
#
# COMPACT_ATOMS: atom_id res chain seq x y z
N MET A 1 69.99 -74.51 26.06
CA MET A 1 69.24 -75.58 25.36
C MET A 1 68.37 -74.93 24.31
N ARG A 2 68.71 -75.25 23.04
CA ARG A 2 68.08 -75.12 21.70
C ARG A 2 66.55 -74.81 21.59
N PRO A 3 66.02 -74.39 20.40
CA PRO A 3 66.28 -73.16 19.62
C PRO A 3 65.03 -72.65 18.81
N SER A 4 65.20 -71.57 18.02
CA SER A 4 64.66 -71.27 16.65
C SER A 4 63.20 -71.55 16.20
N ALA A 5 62.58 -70.51 15.63
CA ALA A 5 61.49 -70.36 14.62
C ALA A 5 61.10 -71.59 13.72
N PRO A 6 59.92 -71.68 13.04
CA PRO A 6 59.21 -70.58 12.31
C PRO A 6 57.65 -70.63 12.11
N LEU A 7 57.11 -69.52 11.58
CA LEU A 7 56.00 -69.29 10.61
C LEU A 7 54.51 -69.71 10.86
N SER A 8 53.63 -68.78 10.42
CA SER A 8 52.24 -68.89 9.90
C SER A 8 51.04 -68.67 10.85
N GLY A 9 50.16 -67.73 10.48
CA GLY A 9 48.84 -67.48 11.11
C GLY A 9 48.33 -66.04 10.91
N GLU A 10 47.48 -65.85 9.92
CA GLU A 10 46.90 -64.58 9.46
C GLU A 10 46.06 -63.82 10.51
N ALA A 11 46.20 -62.49 10.53
CA ALA A 11 45.13 -61.57 10.93
C ALA A 11 45.22 -60.31 10.06
N THR A 12 44.24 -60.17 9.19
CA THR A 12 44.04 -59.14 8.18
C THR A 12 44.10 -57.74 8.78
N GLN A 13 45.15 -56.96 8.45
CA GLN A 13 45.15 -55.51 8.68
C GLN A 13 44.19 -54.87 7.67
N LEU A 14 42.99 -54.52 8.13
CA LEU A 14 42.11 -53.59 7.43
C LEU A 14 42.78 -52.21 7.43
N THR A 15 43.44 -51.89 6.32
CA THR A 15 43.88 -50.54 5.99
C THR A 15 42.63 -49.65 5.88
N PRO A 16 42.52 -48.51 6.58
CA PRO A 16 41.44 -47.57 6.30
C PRO A 16 41.57 -47.08 4.85
N PRO A 17 40.48 -46.99 4.08
CA PRO A 17 40.56 -46.59 2.68
C PRO A 17 41.16 -45.19 2.59
N ALA A 18 42.16 -45.04 1.71
CA ALA A 18 42.74 -43.74 1.37
C ALA A 18 41.61 -42.82 0.88
N ALA A 19 41.36 -41.73 1.62
CA ALA A 19 40.42 -40.70 1.21
C ALA A 19 40.85 -40.17 -0.17
N GLY A 20 40.07 -40.52 -1.20
CA GLY A 20 40.35 -40.19 -2.59
C GLY A 20 40.51 -38.68 -2.80
N ARG A 21 41.59 -38.32 -3.50
CA ARG A 21 41.88 -36.95 -3.93
C ARG A 21 40.93 -36.60 -5.07
N ILE A 22 39.99 -35.68 -4.86
CA ILE A 22 39.22 -35.07 -5.96
C ILE A 22 40.04 -33.89 -6.49
N GLY A 23 40.54 -33.99 -7.72
CA GLY A 23 41.27 -32.89 -8.39
C GLY A 23 40.37 -31.66 -8.65
N ARG A 24 40.94 -30.47 -8.88
CA ARG A 24 40.15 -29.26 -9.27
C ARG A 24 39.23 -29.52 -10.48
N ALA A 25 39.62 -30.44 -11.38
CA ALA A 25 38.82 -30.88 -12.54
C ALA A 25 37.60 -31.75 -12.16
N GLU A 26 37.66 -32.51 -11.06
CA GLU A 26 36.58 -33.39 -10.59
C GLU A 26 35.64 -32.69 -9.58
N ALA A 27 36.08 -31.55 -9.00
CA ALA A 27 35.28 -30.79 -8.05
C ALA A 27 34.10 -30.03 -8.68
N VAL A 28 34.23 -29.61 -9.95
CA VAL A 28 33.17 -28.95 -10.73
C VAL A 28 32.02 -29.90 -11.07
N PRO A 29 32.26 -31.11 -11.61
CA PRO A 29 31.17 -32.07 -11.83
C PRO A 29 30.52 -32.52 -10.52
N ALA A 30 31.26 -32.65 -9.42
CA ALA A 30 30.69 -33.08 -8.13
C ALA A 30 29.65 -32.07 -7.56
N ILE A 31 29.96 -30.77 -7.53
CA ILE A 31 28.99 -29.77 -7.07
C ILE A 31 27.84 -29.61 -8.07
N ALA A 32 28.09 -29.69 -9.37
CA ALA A 32 27.03 -29.63 -10.39
C ALA A 32 26.05 -30.80 -10.23
N THR A 33 26.54 -32.03 -10.06
CA THR A 33 25.70 -33.21 -9.80
C THR A 33 24.88 -33.04 -8.53
N LEU A 34 25.49 -32.53 -7.46
CA LEU A 34 24.79 -32.30 -6.19
C LEU A 34 23.67 -31.25 -6.31
N LEU A 35 23.95 -30.12 -6.97
CA LEU A 35 22.96 -29.07 -7.22
C LEU A 35 21.84 -29.57 -8.14
N MET A 36 22.18 -30.34 -9.18
CA MET A 36 21.18 -30.96 -10.06
C MET A 36 20.32 -31.97 -9.32
N ALA A 37 20.89 -32.80 -8.44
CA ALA A 37 20.12 -33.73 -7.63
C ALA A 37 19.15 -33.00 -6.69
N GLY A 38 19.61 -31.93 -6.03
CA GLY A 38 18.77 -31.10 -5.15
C GLY A 38 17.67 -30.34 -5.90
N LEU A 39 17.96 -29.85 -7.12
CA LEU A 39 16.97 -29.22 -8.00
C LEU A 39 15.94 -30.24 -8.49
N LEU A 40 16.39 -31.41 -8.97
CA LEU A 40 15.51 -32.47 -9.45
C LEU A 40 14.58 -32.97 -8.34
N LEU A 41 15.09 -33.16 -7.11
CA LEU A 41 14.27 -33.50 -5.96
C LEU A 41 13.10 -32.51 -5.80
N ARG A 42 13.41 -31.21 -5.79
CA ARG A 42 12.41 -30.15 -5.62
C ARG A 42 11.41 -30.09 -6.78
N LEU A 43 11.89 -30.15 -8.03
CA LEU A 43 11.02 -30.11 -9.20
C LEU A 43 10.11 -31.35 -9.26
N VAL A 44 10.63 -32.53 -8.93
CA VAL A 44 9.82 -33.76 -8.84
C VAL A 44 8.78 -33.61 -7.73
N LEU A 45 9.14 -33.11 -6.55
CA LEU A 45 8.17 -32.89 -5.48
C LEU A 45 7.07 -31.89 -5.90
N ALA A 46 7.46 -30.73 -6.43
CA ALA A 46 6.55 -29.63 -6.74
C ALA A 46 5.61 -29.91 -7.94
N TYR A 47 6.08 -30.65 -8.95
CA TYR A 47 5.38 -30.76 -10.24
C TYR A 47 5.03 -32.19 -10.66
N VAL A 48 5.56 -33.21 -9.99
CA VAL A 48 5.33 -34.62 -10.37
C VAL A 48 4.68 -35.41 -9.23
N ALA A 49 5.26 -35.35 -8.03
CA ALA A 49 4.79 -36.13 -6.88
C ALA A 49 3.59 -35.48 -6.19
N LEU A 50 3.63 -34.14 -6.03
CA LEU A 50 2.60 -33.35 -5.35
C LEU A 50 2.26 -32.08 -6.16
N PRO A 51 1.75 -32.22 -7.40
CA PRO A 51 1.45 -31.08 -8.24
C PRO A 51 0.32 -30.23 -7.65
N GLY A 52 0.54 -28.91 -7.57
CA GLY A 52 -0.46 -27.99 -7.00
C GLY A 52 -0.53 -28.00 -5.47
N SER A 53 0.32 -28.78 -4.80
CA SER A 53 0.41 -28.80 -3.33
C SER A 53 0.73 -27.44 -2.73
N GLY A 54 0.25 -27.16 -1.52
CA GLY A 54 0.80 -26.12 -0.66
C GLY A 54 -0.21 -25.58 0.34
N PHE A 55 0.10 -24.41 0.90
CA PHE A 55 -0.82 -23.69 1.76
C PHE A 55 -1.75 -22.87 0.88
N ALA A 56 -3.02 -23.28 0.80
CA ALA A 56 -3.93 -22.80 -0.24
C ALA A 56 -4.07 -21.26 -0.26
N THR A 57 -4.19 -20.63 0.91
CA THR A 57 -4.31 -19.17 1.04
C THR A 57 -3.05 -18.42 0.58
N ASP A 58 -1.87 -18.96 0.89
CA ASP A 58 -0.58 -18.32 0.55
C ASP A 58 -0.36 -18.37 -0.96
N LEU A 59 -0.56 -19.55 -1.56
CA LEU A 59 -0.44 -19.74 -3.01
C LEU A 59 -1.47 -18.89 -3.76
N GLY A 60 -2.71 -18.83 -3.27
CA GLY A 60 -3.75 -17.96 -3.81
C GLY A 60 -3.33 -16.48 -3.75
N SER A 61 -2.83 -16.02 -2.61
CA SER A 61 -2.38 -14.64 -2.41
C SER A 61 -1.20 -14.29 -3.33
N PHE A 62 -0.15 -15.12 -3.39
CA PHE A 62 0.98 -14.89 -4.29
C PHE A 62 0.57 -14.91 -5.77
N THR A 63 -0.38 -15.76 -6.16
CA THR A 63 -0.91 -15.79 -7.54
C THR A 63 -1.65 -14.50 -7.86
N ALA A 64 -2.54 -14.07 -6.98
CA ALA A 64 -3.30 -12.83 -7.11
C ALA A 64 -2.36 -11.63 -7.19
N TRP A 65 -1.44 -11.49 -6.24
CA TRP A 65 -0.48 -10.39 -6.21
C TRP A 65 0.40 -10.33 -7.45
N ALA A 66 0.90 -11.49 -7.94
CA ALA A 66 1.70 -11.54 -9.16
C ALA A 66 0.90 -11.09 -10.40
N LEU A 67 -0.36 -11.50 -10.51
CA LEU A 67 -1.25 -11.09 -11.59
C LEU A 67 -1.57 -9.60 -11.52
N ASP A 68 -1.89 -9.08 -10.34
CA ASP A 68 -2.21 -7.66 -10.15
C ASP A 68 -1.01 -6.78 -10.49
N LEU A 69 0.18 -7.15 -10.02
CA LEU A 69 1.43 -6.47 -10.36
C LEU A 69 1.71 -6.49 -11.87
N ALA A 70 1.44 -7.60 -12.55
CA ALA A 70 1.63 -7.70 -13.99
C ALA A 70 0.63 -6.84 -14.79
N ARG A 71 -0.62 -6.75 -14.32
CA ARG A 71 -1.70 -6.02 -14.99
C ARG A 71 -1.63 -4.51 -14.75
N GLN A 72 -1.34 -4.10 -13.52
CA GLN A 72 -1.53 -2.72 -13.07
C GLN A 72 -0.22 -2.03 -12.67
N GLY A 73 0.87 -2.79 -12.56
CA GLY A 73 2.16 -2.30 -12.11
C GLY A 73 2.25 -2.17 -10.57
N PRO A 74 3.44 -1.79 -10.05
CA PRO A 74 3.69 -1.74 -8.61
C PRO A 74 3.02 -0.56 -7.89
N GLY A 75 2.76 0.55 -8.57
CA GLY A 75 2.25 1.79 -7.98
C GLY A 75 0.97 1.62 -7.15
N PRO A 76 -0.13 1.13 -7.74
CA PRO A 76 -1.40 0.98 -7.02
C PRO A 76 -1.50 -0.30 -6.18
N PHE A 77 -0.45 -1.13 -6.13
CA PHE A 77 -0.51 -2.49 -5.57
C PHE A 77 -1.07 -2.54 -4.15
N TYR A 78 -0.51 -1.77 -3.21
CA TYR A 78 -0.94 -1.81 -1.80
C TYR A 78 -2.33 -1.22 -1.57
N ALA A 79 -2.80 -0.33 -2.46
CA ALA A 79 -4.15 0.22 -2.39
C ALA A 79 -5.21 -0.78 -2.86
N GLN A 80 -4.83 -1.76 -3.69
CA GLN A 80 -5.77 -2.66 -4.37
C GLN A 80 -5.71 -4.11 -3.91
N ALA A 81 -4.55 -4.59 -3.45
CA ALA A 81 -4.35 -6.00 -3.09
C ALA A 81 -5.29 -6.50 -1.97
N GLY A 82 -5.96 -5.58 -1.25
CA GLY A 82 -6.82 -5.85 -0.11
C GLY A 82 -6.01 -6.30 1.11
N PHE A 83 -5.42 -7.49 1.02
CA PHE A 83 -4.46 -8.03 1.97
C PHE A 83 -3.09 -8.19 1.30
N ALA A 84 -2.09 -7.47 1.82
CA ALA A 84 -0.68 -7.66 1.47
C ALA A 84 0.18 -7.38 2.72
N ASP A 85 0.83 -8.41 3.24
CA ASP A 85 1.67 -8.34 4.44
C ASP A 85 3.19 -8.41 4.13
N TYR A 86 3.54 -8.44 2.83
CA TYR A 86 4.92 -8.43 2.36
C TYR A 86 5.39 -7.03 2.00
N PRO A 87 6.62 -6.65 2.38
CA PRO A 87 7.25 -5.45 1.85
C PRO A 87 7.67 -5.63 0.38
N PRO A 88 8.04 -4.53 -0.31
CA PRO A 88 8.30 -4.51 -1.76
C PRO A 88 9.35 -5.49 -2.28
N GLY A 89 10.31 -5.94 -1.45
CA GLY A 89 11.48 -6.68 -1.90
C GLY A 89 11.14 -7.99 -2.62
N TYR A 90 10.21 -8.78 -2.08
CA TYR A 90 9.77 -10.01 -2.75
C TYR A 90 8.70 -9.75 -3.84
N LEU A 91 7.98 -8.64 -3.75
CA LEU A 91 6.97 -8.27 -4.74
C LEU A 91 7.57 -8.02 -6.13
N TYR A 92 8.82 -7.56 -6.24
CA TYR A 92 9.52 -7.52 -7.53
C TYR A 92 9.69 -8.90 -8.17
N VAL A 93 9.88 -9.95 -7.37
CA VAL A 93 9.98 -11.33 -7.88
C VAL A 93 8.61 -11.79 -8.38
N LEU A 94 7.56 -11.53 -7.61
CA LEU A 94 6.18 -11.83 -8.02
C LEU A 94 5.77 -11.05 -9.26
N TRP A 95 6.18 -9.78 -9.38
CA TRP A 95 5.93 -8.98 -10.57
C TRP A 95 6.57 -9.61 -11.81
N LEU A 96 7.83 -10.04 -11.72
CA LEU A 96 8.49 -10.76 -12.81
C LEU A 96 7.79 -12.08 -13.15
N VAL A 97 7.38 -12.85 -12.14
CA VAL A 97 6.63 -14.10 -12.33
C VAL A 97 5.30 -13.83 -13.03
N GLY A 98 4.58 -12.78 -12.64
CA GLY A 98 3.34 -12.35 -13.27
C GLY A 98 3.53 -11.95 -14.73
N LEU A 99 4.54 -11.12 -15.02
CA LEU A 99 4.86 -10.70 -16.40
C LEU A 99 5.22 -11.88 -17.30
N VAL A 100 6.03 -12.82 -16.79
CA VAL A 100 6.41 -14.04 -17.52
C VAL A 100 5.20 -14.95 -17.71
N GLY A 101 4.39 -15.16 -16.67
CA GLY A 101 3.19 -15.98 -16.73
C GLY A 101 2.16 -15.43 -17.72
N GLN A 102 1.94 -14.11 -17.73
CA GLN A 102 1.04 -13.45 -18.65
C GLN A 102 1.57 -13.49 -20.10
N ALA A 103 2.87 -13.26 -20.31
CA ALA A 103 3.48 -13.39 -21.62
C ALA A 103 3.37 -14.83 -22.15
N TRP A 104 3.56 -15.83 -21.29
CA TRP A 104 3.41 -17.23 -21.66
C TRP A 104 1.94 -17.57 -21.98
N ALA A 105 0.99 -17.13 -21.15
CA ALA A 105 -0.44 -17.28 -21.40
C ALA A 105 -0.85 -16.73 -22.77
N ASN A 106 -0.37 -15.53 -23.12
CA ASN A 106 -0.63 -14.90 -24.40
C ASN A 106 -0.05 -15.68 -25.59
N LEU A 107 1.07 -16.38 -25.41
CA LEU A 107 1.72 -17.18 -26.45
C LEU A 107 1.06 -18.54 -26.67
N THR A 108 0.52 -19.16 -25.62
CA THR A 108 -0.03 -20.53 -25.67
C THR A 108 -1.54 -20.59 -25.66
N GLY A 109 -2.23 -19.50 -25.32
CA GLY A 109 -3.67 -19.48 -25.07
C GLY A 109 -4.07 -20.19 -23.77
N ALA A 110 -3.11 -20.48 -22.88
CA ALA A 110 -3.39 -21.10 -21.58
C ALA A 110 -3.87 -20.07 -20.55
N ASP A 111 -4.54 -20.54 -19.50
CA ASP A 111 -4.99 -19.69 -18.40
C ASP A 111 -3.80 -19.05 -17.65
N ALA A 112 -3.83 -17.73 -17.52
CA ALA A 112 -2.75 -16.96 -16.90
C ALA A 112 -2.63 -17.26 -15.39
N ALA A 113 -3.75 -17.46 -14.70
CA ALA A 113 -3.72 -17.76 -13.27
C ALA A 113 -3.11 -19.13 -12.97
N GLY A 114 -3.47 -20.15 -13.75
CA GLY A 114 -2.87 -21.48 -13.66
C GLY A 114 -1.37 -21.47 -13.98
N LEU A 115 -0.93 -20.72 -15.00
CA LEU A 115 0.48 -20.58 -15.33
C LEU A 115 1.27 -19.85 -14.24
N VAL A 116 0.77 -18.71 -13.77
CA VAL A 116 1.39 -17.95 -12.68
C VAL A 116 1.45 -18.79 -11.41
N GLY A 117 0.33 -19.44 -11.03
CA GLY A 117 0.26 -20.33 -9.88
C GLY A 117 1.30 -21.45 -9.92
N GLY A 118 1.51 -22.06 -11.09
CA GLY A 118 2.57 -23.04 -11.30
C GLY A 118 3.98 -22.47 -11.17
N LEU A 119 4.20 -21.20 -11.49
CA LEU A 119 5.53 -20.56 -11.48
C LEU A 119 5.96 -20.04 -10.11
N ILE A 120 5.04 -19.83 -9.16
CA ILE A 120 5.35 -19.26 -7.82
C ILE A 120 6.41 -20.06 -7.06
N LYS A 121 6.44 -21.39 -7.24
CA LYS A 121 7.42 -22.26 -6.57
C LYS A 121 8.83 -22.19 -7.19
N VAL A 122 8.97 -21.67 -8.42
CA VAL A 122 10.26 -21.65 -9.12
C VAL A 122 11.28 -20.73 -8.44
N PRO A 123 10.98 -19.45 -8.12
CA PRO A 123 11.94 -18.58 -7.45
C PRO A 123 12.52 -19.14 -6.13
N PRO A 124 11.71 -19.65 -5.17
CA PRO A 124 12.27 -20.22 -3.95
C PRO A 124 13.06 -21.52 -4.19
N ILE A 125 12.65 -22.37 -5.14
CA ILE A 125 13.43 -23.57 -5.53
C ILE A 125 14.81 -23.18 -6.07
N LEU A 126 14.88 -22.14 -6.92
CA LEU A 126 16.16 -21.64 -7.44
C LEU A 126 17.00 -20.98 -6.35
N ALA A 127 16.36 -20.28 -5.40
CA ALA A 127 17.05 -19.69 -4.27
C ALA A 127 17.70 -20.76 -3.37
N ASP A 128 17.04 -21.90 -3.14
CA ASP A 128 17.62 -23.02 -2.39
C ASP A 128 18.92 -23.54 -3.03
N VAL A 129 18.91 -23.71 -4.36
CA VAL A 129 20.11 -24.11 -5.12
C VAL A 129 21.19 -23.03 -5.00
N GLY A 130 20.79 -21.75 -5.03
CA GLY A 130 21.67 -20.60 -4.79
C GLY A 130 22.33 -20.63 -3.41
N VAL A 131 21.57 -20.89 -2.35
CA VAL A 131 22.08 -21.01 -0.97
C VAL A 131 23.07 -22.16 -0.88
N ALA A 132 22.74 -23.34 -1.41
CA ALA A 132 23.63 -24.50 -1.41
C ALA A 132 24.95 -24.24 -2.14
N TYR A 133 24.90 -23.60 -3.31
CA TYR A 133 26.09 -23.21 -4.05
C TYR A 133 26.92 -22.19 -3.27
N LEU A 134 26.28 -21.22 -2.65
CA LEU A 134 26.95 -20.21 -1.83
C LEU A 134 27.64 -20.86 -0.62
N LEU A 135 26.98 -21.78 0.09
CA LEU A 135 27.58 -22.58 1.17
C LEU A 135 28.85 -23.31 0.73
N TYR A 136 28.79 -24.02 -0.41
CA TYR A 136 29.95 -24.68 -1.00
C TYR A 136 31.09 -23.69 -1.28
N ARG A 137 30.77 -22.54 -1.88
CA ARG A 137 31.73 -21.49 -2.23
C ARG A 137 32.39 -20.87 -1.01
N ILE A 138 31.61 -20.58 0.03
CA ILE A 138 32.07 -20.03 1.31
C ILE A 138 33.07 -20.99 1.97
N VAL A 139 32.69 -22.26 2.11
CA VAL A 139 33.56 -23.24 2.78
C VAL A 139 34.86 -23.40 2.01
N ARG A 140 34.81 -23.46 0.67
CA ARG A 140 36.02 -23.54 -0.15
C ARG A 140 36.88 -22.29 -0.06
N SER A 141 36.29 -21.10 -0.09
CA SER A 141 37.04 -19.85 -0.01
C SER A 141 37.76 -19.71 1.34
N TRP A 142 37.10 -20.04 2.45
CA TRP A 142 37.70 -19.97 3.78
C TRP A 142 38.70 -21.10 4.07
N ARG A 143 38.57 -22.26 3.42
CA ARG A 143 39.53 -23.38 3.57
C ARG A 143 40.75 -23.23 2.68
N GLY A 144 40.68 -22.44 1.61
CA GLY A 144 41.79 -22.22 0.67
C GLY A 144 42.18 -23.51 -0.07
N GLU A 145 43.47 -23.82 -0.09
CA GLU A 145 44.01 -24.99 -0.82
C GLU A 145 44.04 -26.29 0.00
N ARG A 146 43.43 -26.30 1.19
CA ARG A 146 43.38 -27.50 2.05
C ARG A 146 42.63 -28.64 1.35
N SER A 147 43.11 -29.87 1.53
CA SER A 147 42.61 -31.06 0.85
C SER A 147 41.17 -31.43 1.17
N ASP A 148 40.66 -31.03 2.33
CA ASP A 148 39.29 -31.28 2.77
C ASP A 148 38.29 -30.17 2.35
N ALA A 149 38.76 -29.08 1.75
CA ALA A 149 37.93 -27.92 1.39
C ALA A 149 36.73 -28.31 0.51
N THR A 150 36.96 -29.15 -0.50
CA THR A 150 35.92 -29.61 -1.42
C THR A 150 34.89 -30.47 -0.70
N TRP A 151 35.33 -31.46 0.07
CA TRP A 151 34.42 -32.37 0.78
C TRP A 151 33.58 -31.67 1.84
N LEU A 152 34.18 -30.75 2.59
CA LEU A 152 33.44 -29.94 3.56
C LEU A 152 32.46 -28.99 2.88
N GLY A 153 32.82 -28.41 1.73
CA GLY A 153 31.91 -27.57 0.95
C GLY A 153 30.74 -28.37 0.39
N LEU A 154 31.00 -29.56 -0.15
CA LEU A 154 29.95 -30.47 -0.62
C LEU A 154 29.06 -30.92 0.56
N GLY A 155 29.66 -31.18 1.73
CA GLY A 155 28.92 -31.50 2.94
C GLY A 155 27.99 -30.37 3.39
N ALA A 156 28.44 -29.11 3.35
CA ALA A 156 27.59 -27.97 3.71
C ALA A 156 26.42 -27.79 2.72
N ALA A 157 26.70 -27.91 1.42
CA ALA A 157 25.66 -27.86 0.40
C ALA A 157 24.66 -29.02 0.52
N ALA A 158 25.14 -30.24 0.78
CA ALA A 158 24.30 -31.42 0.95
C ALA A 158 23.42 -31.34 2.21
N LEU A 159 23.99 -30.85 3.33
CA LEU A 159 23.23 -30.63 4.55
C LEU A 159 22.06 -29.67 4.35
N TYR A 160 22.19 -28.69 3.46
CA TYR A 160 21.10 -27.78 3.12
C TYR A 160 20.13 -28.39 2.10
N LEU A 161 20.62 -28.88 0.96
CA LEU A 161 19.77 -29.37 -0.15
C LEU A 161 18.86 -30.53 0.24
N PHE A 162 19.32 -31.40 1.14
CA PHE A 162 18.59 -32.58 1.60
C PHE A 162 17.97 -32.40 2.98
N ASP A 163 18.07 -31.21 3.57
CA ASP A 163 17.32 -30.88 4.77
C ASP A 163 15.82 -30.91 4.46
N PRO A 164 15.01 -31.73 5.15
CA PRO A 164 13.56 -31.75 4.97
C PRO A 164 12.91 -30.39 5.02
N VAL A 165 13.38 -29.49 5.89
CA VAL A 165 12.79 -28.16 6.04
C VAL A 165 12.89 -27.34 4.76
N THR A 166 14.02 -27.41 4.06
CA THR A 166 14.30 -26.53 2.91
C THR A 166 13.47 -26.88 1.69
N TRP A 167 13.40 -28.16 1.31
CA TRP A 167 12.59 -28.58 0.16
C TRP A 167 11.10 -28.66 0.51
N TYR A 168 10.74 -28.82 1.79
CA TYR A 168 9.34 -28.77 2.20
C TYR A 168 8.79 -27.36 2.07
N ASP A 169 9.53 -26.34 2.53
CA ASP A 169 9.16 -24.92 2.39
C ASP A 169 9.06 -24.48 0.92
N SER A 170 10.09 -24.73 0.11
CA SER A 170 10.12 -24.23 -1.26
C SER A 170 9.25 -25.05 -2.23
N ALA A 171 9.37 -26.39 -2.22
CA ALA A 171 8.78 -27.24 -3.25
C ALA A 171 7.37 -27.75 -2.90
N ILE A 172 7.07 -27.98 -1.62
CA ILE A 172 5.76 -28.49 -1.20
C ILE A 172 4.86 -27.34 -0.75
N TRP A 173 5.31 -26.51 0.18
CA TRP A 173 4.54 -25.37 0.71
C TRP A 173 4.39 -24.24 -0.31
N GLY A 174 5.47 -23.92 -1.03
CA GLY A 174 5.54 -22.79 -1.96
C GLY A 174 5.88 -21.46 -1.29
N GLN A 175 6.58 -21.52 -0.16
CA GLN A 175 7.03 -20.35 0.59
C GLN A 175 8.41 -19.85 0.14
N VAL A 176 8.72 -18.63 0.56
CA VAL A 176 9.77 -17.81 -0.05
C VAL A 176 10.96 -17.57 0.87
N ASP A 177 11.02 -18.31 1.98
CA ASP A 177 12.03 -18.13 3.03
C ASP A 177 13.45 -18.41 2.52
N ALA A 178 13.61 -19.27 1.51
CA ALA A 178 14.88 -19.49 0.82
C ALA A 178 15.45 -18.22 0.16
N VAL A 179 14.59 -17.35 -0.38
CA VAL A 179 15.01 -16.09 -1.02
C VAL A 179 15.57 -15.13 0.03
N GLY A 180 14.85 -14.94 1.13
CA GLY A 180 15.32 -14.10 2.23
C GLY A 180 16.58 -14.66 2.89
N ALA A 181 16.69 -15.98 3.04
CA ALA A 181 17.86 -16.63 3.61
C ALA A 181 19.11 -16.47 2.73
N LEU A 182 18.97 -16.52 1.41
CA LEU A 182 20.06 -16.25 0.46
C LEU A 182 20.59 -14.82 0.61
N VAL A 183 19.69 -13.83 0.69
CA VAL A 183 20.06 -12.42 0.86
C VAL A 183 20.69 -12.20 2.24
N LEU A 184 20.15 -12.80 3.31
CA LEU A 184 20.73 -12.73 4.65
C LEU A 184 22.12 -13.33 4.69
N LEU A 185 22.33 -14.52 4.12
CA LEU A 185 23.64 -15.16 4.06
C LEU A 185 24.63 -14.27 3.30
N GLY A 186 24.21 -13.68 2.18
CA GLY A 186 24.98 -12.68 1.43
C GLY A 186 25.40 -11.49 2.28
N ALA A 187 24.47 -10.88 3.03
CA ALA A 187 24.77 -9.75 3.92
C ALA A 187 25.81 -10.11 5.00
N VAL A 188 25.66 -11.28 5.62
CA VAL A 188 26.61 -11.79 6.63
C VAL A 188 28.01 -11.99 6.03
N LEU A 189 28.11 -12.51 4.80
CA LEU A 189 29.40 -12.67 4.12
C LEU A 189 30.06 -11.34 3.78
N LEU A 190 29.28 -10.41 3.22
CA LEU A 190 29.75 -9.05 2.91
C LEU A 190 30.28 -8.37 4.17
N LEU A 191 29.59 -8.56 5.30
CA LEU A 191 30.02 -8.07 6.60
C LEU A 191 31.32 -8.75 7.05
N ILE A 192 31.42 -10.08 6.95
CA ILE A 192 32.63 -10.84 7.27
C ILE A 192 33.83 -10.39 6.42
N ASP A 193 33.61 -10.03 5.16
CA ASP A 193 34.65 -9.56 4.23
C ASP A 193 34.97 -8.06 4.37
N GLY A 194 34.27 -7.35 5.25
CA GLY A 194 34.55 -5.95 5.58
C GLY A 194 33.91 -4.94 4.61
N GLN A 195 32.91 -5.38 3.85
CA GLN A 195 32.15 -4.58 2.89
C GLN A 195 30.93 -3.92 3.57
N SER A 196 31.18 -3.03 4.53
CA SER A 196 30.16 -2.46 5.42
C SER A 196 28.95 -1.88 4.67
N GLU A 197 29.18 -1.07 3.63
CA GLU A 197 28.13 -0.42 2.85
C GLU A 197 27.24 -1.42 2.12
N LEU A 198 27.85 -2.40 1.44
CA LEU A 198 27.11 -3.45 0.75
C LEU A 198 26.41 -4.39 1.73
N ALA A 199 27.02 -4.68 2.88
CA ALA A 199 26.39 -5.50 3.91
C ALA A 199 25.12 -4.83 4.44
N VAL A 200 25.13 -3.50 4.63
CA VAL A 200 23.93 -2.74 5.04
C VAL A 200 22.91 -2.64 3.90
N ALA A 201 23.33 -2.39 2.67
CA ALA A 201 22.45 -2.36 1.51
C ALA A 201 21.73 -3.70 1.30
N VAL A 202 22.47 -4.82 1.33
CA VAL A 202 21.92 -6.17 1.19
C VAL A 202 21.11 -6.56 2.44
N GLY A 203 21.49 -6.09 3.63
CA GLY A 203 20.69 -6.28 4.84
C GLY A 203 19.34 -5.55 4.80
N ALA A 204 19.30 -4.33 4.25
CA ALA A 204 18.06 -3.61 4.00
C ALA A 204 17.18 -4.35 2.99
N LEU A 205 17.77 -4.87 1.90
CA LEU A 205 17.06 -5.73 0.94
C LEU A 205 16.49 -6.99 1.62
N ALA A 206 17.25 -7.64 2.53
CA ALA A 206 16.75 -8.81 3.25
C ALA A 206 15.50 -8.48 4.08
N GLY A 207 15.49 -7.32 4.74
CA GLY A 207 14.32 -6.81 5.47
C GLY A 207 13.12 -6.50 4.57
N LEU A 208 13.37 -6.00 3.35
CA LEU A 208 12.32 -5.78 2.35
C LEU A 208 11.80 -7.08 1.71
N VAL A 209 12.59 -8.15 1.68
CA VAL A 209 12.11 -9.47 1.23
C VAL A 209 11.16 -10.05 2.27
N LYS A 210 11.59 -10.11 3.54
CA LYS A 210 10.73 -10.39 4.69
C LYS A 210 11.27 -9.67 5.93
N PRO A 211 10.42 -9.02 6.75
CA PRO A 211 10.86 -8.23 7.90
C PRO A 211 11.73 -8.99 8.89
N GLN A 212 11.45 -10.28 9.09
CA GLN A 212 12.18 -11.18 10.00
C GLN A 212 13.71 -11.19 9.76
N TYR A 213 14.17 -11.16 8.50
CA TYR A 213 15.61 -11.16 8.20
C TYR A 213 16.26 -9.82 8.55
N GLY A 214 15.54 -8.71 8.31
CA GLY A 214 15.98 -7.37 8.68
C GLY A 214 16.12 -7.22 10.20
N VAL A 215 15.14 -7.71 10.96
CA VAL A 215 15.17 -7.70 12.43
C VAL A 215 16.39 -8.45 12.97
N VAL A 216 16.69 -9.63 12.43
CA VAL A 216 17.88 -10.41 12.83
C VAL A 216 19.19 -9.72 12.43
N LEU A 217 19.27 -9.12 11.24
CA LEU A 217 20.50 -8.50 10.72
C LEU A 217 20.81 -7.14 11.35
N ALA A 218 19.80 -6.35 11.70
CA ALA A 218 19.96 -5.00 12.25
C ALA A 218 20.93 -4.93 13.45
N PRO A 219 20.79 -5.73 14.52
CA PRO A 219 21.73 -5.71 15.65
C PRO A 219 23.12 -6.20 15.25
N ILE A 220 23.22 -7.17 14.33
CA ILE A 220 24.50 -7.73 13.86
C ILE A 220 25.30 -6.65 13.13
N LEU A 221 24.69 -6.02 12.13
CA LEU A 221 25.28 -4.96 11.35
C LEU A 221 25.63 -3.78 12.26
N THR A 222 24.68 -3.29 13.06
CA THR A 222 24.88 -2.10 13.90
C THR A 222 26.06 -2.27 14.85
N VAL A 223 26.11 -3.37 15.62
CA VAL A 223 27.18 -3.56 16.62
C VAL A 223 28.54 -3.74 15.97
N ILE A 224 28.63 -4.52 14.89
CA ILE A 224 29.90 -4.78 14.21
C ILE A 224 30.41 -3.51 13.54
N LEU A 225 29.55 -2.73 12.89
CA LEU A 225 29.94 -1.47 12.28
C LEU A 225 30.37 -0.43 13.34
N LEU A 226 29.63 -0.28 14.44
CA LEU A 226 30.02 0.59 15.56
C LEU A 226 31.38 0.19 16.13
N ARG A 227 31.61 -1.11 16.32
CA ARG A 227 32.92 -1.60 16.74
C ARG A 227 34.00 -1.21 15.74
N ARG A 228 33.83 -1.53 14.46
CA ARG A 228 34.87 -1.38 13.43
C ARG A 228 35.13 0.07 13.01
N HIS A 229 34.16 0.96 13.17
CA HIS A 229 34.22 2.34 12.64
C HIS A 229 34.09 3.45 13.69
N LEU A 230 33.73 3.13 14.93
CA LEU A 230 33.66 4.11 16.03
C LEU A 230 34.57 3.73 17.21
N PHE A 231 34.41 2.54 17.78
CA PHE A 231 35.12 2.18 19.03
C PHE A 231 36.51 1.58 18.82
N ALA A 232 36.70 0.79 17.77
CA ALA A 232 37.94 0.14 17.39
C ALA A 232 38.18 0.36 15.89
N VAL A 233 38.36 1.64 15.53
CA VAL A 233 38.50 2.10 14.14
C VAL A 233 39.54 1.26 13.39
N GLY A 234 39.10 0.61 12.30
CA GLY A 234 39.96 -0.21 11.46
C GLY A 234 40.21 -1.64 11.97
N SER A 235 39.51 -2.11 13.02
CA SER A 235 39.59 -3.50 13.48
C SER A 235 39.04 -4.52 12.47
N GLY A 236 38.24 -4.06 11.52
CA GLY A 236 37.60 -4.89 10.51
C GLY A 236 38.53 -5.29 9.35
N PRO A 237 38.15 -6.32 8.58
CA PRO A 237 38.86 -6.71 7.38
C PRO A 237 38.85 -5.59 6.33
N ARG A 238 39.95 -5.46 5.60
CA ARG A 238 40.07 -4.49 4.50
C ARG A 238 39.51 -5.10 3.21
N PRO A 239 38.60 -4.41 2.49
CA PRO A 239 38.01 -4.94 1.28
C PRO A 239 39.04 -5.16 0.18
N ALA A 240 39.07 -6.37 -0.40
CA ALA A 240 40.09 -6.79 -1.36
C ALA A 240 39.76 -6.50 -2.84
N TRP A 241 38.49 -6.28 -3.18
CA TRP A 241 37.97 -6.28 -4.57
C TRP A 241 37.65 -4.89 -5.16
N ALA A 242 37.79 -3.80 -4.39
CA ALA A 242 37.38 -2.47 -4.85
C ALA A 242 38.37 -1.86 -5.89
N PRO A 243 37.89 -1.08 -6.89
CA PRO A 243 38.74 -0.32 -7.81
C PRO A 243 39.65 0.66 -7.06
N GLY A 244 40.84 0.96 -7.58
CA GLY A 244 41.91 1.68 -6.85
C GLY A 244 41.48 2.92 -6.04
N ALA A 245 40.63 3.79 -6.60
CA ALA A 245 40.14 4.99 -5.87
C ALA A 245 39.09 4.66 -4.80
N LEU A 246 38.17 3.75 -5.07
CA LEU A 246 37.18 3.29 -4.10
C LEU A 246 37.85 2.44 -3.01
N ARG A 247 38.84 1.64 -3.37
CA ARG A 247 39.66 0.87 -2.42
C ARG A 247 40.50 1.79 -1.55
N ALA A 248 41.11 2.83 -2.11
CA ALA A 248 41.80 3.86 -1.33
C ALA A 248 40.80 4.51 -0.37
N TRP A 249 39.64 4.98 -0.84
CA TRP A 249 38.61 5.55 0.04
C TRP A 249 38.15 4.58 1.13
N LEU A 250 37.83 3.34 0.79
CA LEU A 250 37.39 2.30 1.73
C LEU A 250 38.49 1.93 2.74
N VAL A 251 39.75 1.92 2.33
CA VAL A 251 40.89 1.58 3.20
C VAL A 251 41.30 2.77 4.07
N ASP A 252 41.25 3.99 3.53
CA ASP A 252 41.71 5.22 4.18
C ASP A 252 40.64 5.83 5.11
N ARG A 253 39.35 5.62 4.83
CA ARG A 253 38.22 6.14 5.62
C ARG A 253 37.54 5.03 6.43
N GLN A 254 38.26 4.49 7.41
CA GLN A 254 37.72 3.45 8.34
C GLN A 254 37.00 4.02 9.58
N GLY A 255 36.92 5.35 9.72
CA GLY A 255 36.30 6.03 10.87
C GLY A 255 34.79 6.29 10.75
N PRO A 256 34.22 7.20 11.57
CA PRO A 256 32.76 7.36 11.73
C PRO A 256 32.00 7.72 10.44
N LEU A 257 32.65 8.37 9.47
CA LEU A 257 32.04 8.65 8.16
C LEU A 257 31.59 7.39 7.44
N ARG A 258 32.22 6.24 7.71
CA ARG A 258 31.84 4.96 7.14
C ARG A 258 30.53 4.41 7.71
N LEU A 259 30.15 4.85 8.91
CA LEU A 259 28.81 4.58 9.46
C LEU A 259 27.76 5.35 8.67
N VAL A 260 28.04 6.62 8.37
CA VAL A 260 27.13 7.48 7.60
C VAL A 260 26.95 6.95 6.17
N SER A 261 28.04 6.58 5.48
CA SER A 261 27.95 5.99 4.14
C SER A 261 27.19 4.67 4.13
N SER A 262 27.38 3.83 5.15
CA SER A 262 26.68 2.54 5.26
C SER A 262 25.19 2.75 5.54
N ALA A 263 24.85 3.68 6.44
CA ALA A 263 23.46 4.04 6.71
C ALA A 263 22.77 4.61 5.46
N LEU A 264 23.45 5.50 4.74
CA LEU A 264 22.95 6.05 3.48
C LEU A 264 22.75 4.96 2.43
N ALA A 265 23.66 3.98 2.32
CA ALA A 265 23.49 2.85 1.40
C ALA A 265 22.24 2.02 1.72
N GLY A 266 21.96 1.79 3.01
CA GLY A 266 20.72 1.13 3.45
C GLY A 266 19.48 1.96 3.12
N LEU A 267 19.49 3.25 3.44
CA LEU A 267 18.38 4.17 3.15
C LEU A 267 18.08 4.28 1.65
N ILE A 268 19.11 4.31 0.80
CA ILE A 268 18.94 4.30 -0.65
C ILE A 268 18.22 3.03 -1.09
N VAL A 269 18.60 1.86 -0.59
CA VAL A 269 17.91 0.60 -0.95
C VAL A 269 16.46 0.61 -0.48
N LEU A 270 16.21 1.02 0.77
CA LEU A 270 14.84 1.14 1.29
C LEU A 270 13.98 2.06 0.43
N PHE A 271 14.50 3.26 0.12
CA PHE A 271 13.78 4.22 -0.69
C PHE A 271 13.57 3.75 -2.13
N VAL A 272 14.64 3.34 -2.83
CA VAL A 272 14.58 2.97 -4.26
C VAL A 272 13.66 1.78 -4.50
N LEU A 273 13.61 0.82 -3.58
CA LEU A 273 12.77 -0.36 -3.75
C LEU A 273 11.32 -0.12 -3.28
N SER A 274 11.09 0.77 -2.33
CA SER A 274 9.73 1.09 -1.86
C SER A 274 9.02 2.16 -2.70
N ALA A 275 9.76 3.12 -3.27
CA ALA A 275 9.16 4.22 -4.02
C ALA A 275 8.25 3.75 -5.17
N PRO A 276 8.60 2.75 -6.01
CA PRO A 276 7.72 2.27 -7.08
C PRO A 276 6.38 1.68 -6.61
N PHE A 277 6.24 1.40 -5.31
CA PHE A 277 5.05 0.83 -4.69
C PHE A 277 4.19 1.86 -3.94
N SER A 278 4.42 3.15 -4.15
CA SER A 278 3.73 4.21 -3.40
C SER A 278 4.01 4.25 -1.91
N LEU A 279 5.12 3.65 -1.47
CA LEU A 279 5.54 3.65 -0.08
C LEU A 279 6.74 4.58 0.12
N ASP A 280 6.51 5.68 0.84
CA ASP A 280 7.59 6.45 1.44
C ASP A 280 8.16 5.71 2.68
N LEU A 281 9.20 6.26 3.32
CA LEU A 281 9.84 5.59 4.45
C LEU A 281 8.90 5.50 5.68
N ALA A 282 8.05 6.49 5.90
CA ALA A 282 7.09 6.48 7.00
C ALA A 282 5.99 5.43 6.75
N GLY A 283 5.42 5.41 5.55
CA GLY A 283 4.47 4.42 5.09
C GLY A 283 5.02 3.00 5.16
N LEU A 284 6.29 2.79 4.80
CA LEU A 284 6.95 1.49 4.99
C LEU A 284 6.99 1.09 6.47
N VAL A 285 7.31 2.00 7.38
CA VAL A 285 7.34 1.71 8.83
C VAL A 285 5.93 1.38 9.34
N VAL A 286 4.91 2.15 8.94
CA VAL A 286 3.51 1.89 9.30
C VAL A 286 3.05 0.53 8.78
N HIS A 287 3.40 0.20 7.53
CA HIS A 287 3.08 -1.08 6.91
C HIS A 287 3.73 -2.25 7.66
N LEU A 288 5.02 -2.14 7.98
CA LEU A 288 5.74 -3.15 8.77
C LEU A 288 5.15 -3.33 10.18
N ALA A 289 4.74 -2.23 10.82
CA ALA A 289 4.10 -2.27 12.13
C ALA A 289 2.71 -2.92 12.07
N GLY A 290 1.92 -2.63 11.04
CA GLY A 290 0.62 -3.27 10.77
C GLY A 290 0.76 -4.78 10.58
N ALA A 291 1.71 -5.22 9.75
CA ALA A 291 1.98 -6.64 9.53
C ALA A 291 2.39 -7.37 10.83
N ALA A 292 3.23 -6.76 11.67
CA ALA A 292 3.59 -7.32 12.98
C ALA A 292 2.43 -7.36 13.99
N GLY A 293 1.42 -6.49 13.81
CA GLY A 293 0.22 -6.43 14.63
C GLY A 293 -0.85 -7.47 14.29
N GLY A 294 -0.79 -8.06 13.10
CA GLY A 294 -1.87 -8.87 12.52
C GLY A 294 -2.23 -10.17 13.25
N TYR A 295 -1.32 -10.71 14.08
CA TYR A 295 -1.54 -11.98 14.78
C TYR A 295 -1.24 -11.85 16.28
N PRO A 296 -2.17 -11.29 17.09
CA PRO A 296 -1.98 -11.05 18.53
C PRO A 296 -2.12 -12.33 19.38
N PHE A 297 -1.29 -13.35 19.10
CA PHE A 297 -1.36 -14.68 19.71
C PHE A 297 -0.01 -15.14 20.26
N LEU A 298 -0.07 -16.01 21.27
CA LEU A 298 1.10 -16.57 21.97
C LEU A 298 2.06 -17.26 21.00
N SER A 299 1.52 -18.10 20.13
CA SER A 299 2.23 -18.77 19.04
C SER A 299 1.27 -19.05 17.90
N VAL A 300 1.66 -18.73 16.67
CA VAL A 300 0.83 -18.89 15.48
C VAL A 300 1.39 -20.08 14.73
N ASN A 301 0.88 -21.27 15.05
CA ASN A 301 1.36 -22.56 14.49
C ASN A 301 2.82 -22.93 14.80
N ALA A 302 3.62 -22.11 15.50
CA ALA A 302 5.01 -22.42 15.79
C ALA A 302 5.17 -23.35 17.03
N ASN A 303 5.98 -24.40 16.90
CA ASN A 303 6.34 -25.30 18.00
C ASN A 303 7.42 -24.72 18.94
N ASN A 304 7.19 -23.52 19.47
CA ASN A 304 8.06 -22.89 20.48
C ASN A 304 7.49 -23.05 21.90
N PRO A 305 8.17 -22.60 22.97
CA PRO A 305 7.64 -22.74 24.34
C PRO A 305 6.25 -22.14 24.57
N TRP A 306 5.89 -21.09 23.82
CA TRP A 306 4.57 -20.46 23.91
C TRP A 306 3.44 -21.37 23.41
N ALA A 307 3.72 -22.33 22.53
CA ALA A 307 2.78 -23.34 22.05
C ALA A 307 2.14 -24.18 23.16
N LEU A 308 2.82 -24.32 24.29
CA LEU A 308 2.39 -25.14 25.43
C LEU A 308 1.50 -24.37 26.40
N LEU A 309 1.45 -23.04 26.29
CA LEU A 309 0.75 -22.16 27.23
C LEU A 309 -0.65 -21.81 26.71
N SER A 310 -1.54 -21.51 27.65
CA SER A 310 -2.92 -21.10 27.39
C SER A 310 -3.24 -19.83 28.14
N THR A 311 -4.12 -19.01 27.55
CA THR A 311 -4.66 -17.78 28.14
C THR A 311 -6.15 -17.69 27.83
N ALA A 312 -6.88 -16.87 28.58
CA ALA A 312 -8.29 -16.56 28.37
C ALA A 312 -9.22 -17.79 28.29
N GLY A 313 -8.87 -18.91 28.93
CA GLY A 313 -9.65 -20.15 28.89
C GLY A 313 -9.55 -20.94 27.57
N HIS A 314 -8.70 -20.50 26.63
CA HIS A 314 -8.41 -21.25 25.40
C HIS A 314 -7.49 -22.43 25.70
N ALA A 315 -7.61 -23.51 24.93
CA ALA A 315 -6.58 -24.53 24.89
C ALA A 315 -5.30 -23.95 24.29
N SER A 316 -4.14 -24.45 24.72
CA SER A 316 -2.88 -24.11 24.07
C SER A 316 -2.85 -24.66 22.65
N TYR A 317 -2.00 -24.10 21.78
CA TYR A 317 -1.82 -24.60 20.42
C TYR A 317 -1.50 -26.10 20.43
N ALA A 318 -0.63 -26.54 21.33
CA ALA A 318 -0.28 -27.96 21.47
C ALA A 318 -1.45 -28.86 21.90
N ALA A 319 -2.40 -28.34 22.68
CA ALA A 319 -3.48 -29.15 23.26
C ALA A 319 -4.77 -29.15 22.42
N GLY A 320 -5.04 -28.08 21.67
CA GLY A 320 -6.29 -27.90 20.94
C GLY A 320 -6.16 -27.33 19.53
N GLY A 321 -4.95 -27.09 19.03
CA GLY A 321 -4.69 -26.55 17.68
C GLY A 321 -5.09 -25.08 17.49
N GLY A 322 -5.72 -24.45 18.48
CA GLY A 322 -6.14 -23.04 18.44
C GLY A 322 -5.06 -22.07 18.93
N TRP A 323 -5.20 -20.80 18.55
CA TRP A 323 -4.27 -19.75 18.97
C TRP A 323 -4.79 -18.99 20.20
N SER A 324 -3.99 -19.00 21.26
CA SER A 324 -4.28 -18.28 22.52
C SER A 324 -3.86 -16.81 22.42
N PRO A 325 -4.66 -15.83 22.86
CA PRO A 325 -4.36 -14.41 22.74
C PRO A 325 -3.17 -13.98 23.63
N ASP A 326 -2.35 -13.02 23.15
CA ASP A 326 -1.16 -12.53 23.87
C ASP A 326 -1.29 -11.11 24.47
N VAL A 327 -2.41 -10.44 24.21
CA VAL A 327 -2.72 -9.08 24.66
C VAL A 327 -4.23 -8.89 24.81
N ALA A 328 -4.64 -7.91 25.61
CA ALA A 328 -6.04 -7.55 25.79
C ALA A 328 -6.54 -6.73 24.61
N GLY A 329 -7.85 -6.74 24.39
CA GLY A 329 -8.51 -6.06 23.28
C GLY A 329 -9.25 -7.04 22.37
N THR A 330 -9.77 -6.49 21.28
CA THR A 330 -10.47 -7.25 20.24
C THR A 330 -9.45 -7.77 19.23
N ASN A 331 -9.42 -9.08 19.03
CA ASN A 331 -8.57 -9.69 18.01
C ASN A 331 -9.20 -9.55 16.60
N PRO A 332 -8.45 -9.84 15.53
CA PRO A 332 -8.97 -9.77 14.15
C PRO A 332 -10.17 -10.69 13.86
N TYR A 333 -10.51 -11.60 14.76
CA TYR A 333 -11.66 -12.52 14.66
C TYR A 333 -12.88 -12.05 15.47
N GLY A 334 -12.87 -10.81 15.99
CA GLY A 334 -13.97 -10.21 16.73
C GLY A 334 -14.08 -10.62 18.20
N ALA A 335 -13.19 -11.49 18.70
CA ALA A 335 -13.19 -11.90 20.10
C ALA A 335 -12.47 -10.86 20.97
N THR A 336 -13.09 -10.44 22.08
CA THR A 336 -12.57 -9.41 22.97
C THR A 336 -12.13 -10.00 24.31
N PHE A 337 -10.90 -9.71 24.71
CA PHE A 337 -10.29 -10.22 25.94
C PHE A 337 -9.89 -9.09 26.89
N THR A 338 -10.12 -9.28 28.18
CA THR A 338 -9.69 -8.38 29.25
C THR A 338 -8.24 -8.65 29.65
N ALA A 339 -7.55 -7.66 30.22
CA ALA A 339 -6.17 -7.81 30.70
C ALA A 339 -6.00 -8.97 31.69
N ALA A 340 -6.99 -9.21 32.55
CA ALA A 340 -6.95 -10.32 33.51
C ALA A 340 -7.05 -11.70 32.83
N GLN A 341 -7.81 -11.82 31.73
CA GLN A 341 -7.96 -13.07 30.99
C GLN A 341 -6.68 -13.48 30.27
N VAL A 342 -5.93 -12.53 29.73
CA VAL A 342 -4.69 -12.80 28.98
C VAL A 342 -3.42 -12.81 29.83
N ALA A 343 -3.43 -12.25 31.03
CA ALA A 343 -2.21 -12.09 31.82
C ALA A 343 -1.55 -13.43 32.21
N ILE A 344 -0.24 -13.52 32.00
CA ILE A 344 0.63 -14.56 32.58
C ILE A 344 1.50 -13.87 33.63
N LEU A 345 1.48 -14.36 34.87
CA LEU A 345 2.21 -13.74 36.00
C LEU A 345 1.86 -12.25 36.20
N GLY A 346 0.62 -11.84 35.88
CA GLY A 346 0.15 -10.47 36.01
C GLY A 346 0.60 -9.50 34.91
N LEU A 347 1.28 -9.99 33.86
CA LEU A 347 1.73 -9.19 32.72
C LEU A 347 1.13 -9.72 31.41
N PRO A 348 0.89 -8.85 30.41
CA PRO A 348 0.56 -9.30 29.06
C PRO A 348 1.69 -10.17 28.50
N PRO A 349 1.40 -11.37 27.97
CA PRO A 349 2.42 -12.25 27.39
C PRO A 349 3.27 -11.58 26.31
N VAL A 350 2.68 -10.71 25.48
CA VAL A 350 3.44 -9.93 24.48
C VAL A 350 4.55 -9.09 25.09
N ALA A 351 4.33 -8.52 26.29
CA ALA A 351 5.34 -7.74 27.00
C ALA A 351 6.46 -8.63 27.54
N ILE A 352 6.12 -9.83 28.04
CA ILE A 352 7.09 -10.83 28.49
C ILE A 352 7.95 -11.31 27.30
N GLY A 353 7.31 -11.71 26.21
CA GLY A 353 7.99 -12.15 24.98
C GLY A 353 8.90 -11.06 24.40
N THR A 354 8.43 -9.82 24.36
CA THR A 354 9.24 -8.67 23.92
C THR A 354 10.44 -8.45 24.83
N ALA A 355 10.27 -8.50 26.15
CA ALA A 355 11.38 -8.36 27.09
C ALA A 355 12.41 -9.49 26.94
N LEU A 356 11.95 -10.74 26.78
CA LEU A 356 12.83 -11.89 26.53
C LEU A 356 13.58 -11.73 25.21
N LEU A 357 12.91 -11.30 24.14
CA LEU A 357 13.54 -11.03 22.84
C LEU A 357 14.62 -9.97 22.95
N ILE A 358 14.34 -8.84 23.62
CA ILE A 358 15.32 -7.77 23.86
C ILE A 358 16.54 -8.33 24.60
N VAL A 359 16.33 -9.09 25.68
CA VAL A 359 17.44 -9.71 26.44
C VAL A 359 18.25 -10.67 25.56
N GLY A 360 17.59 -11.52 24.77
CA GLY A 360 18.26 -12.41 23.83
C GLY A 360 19.08 -11.65 22.78
N PHE A 361 18.53 -10.58 22.23
CA PHE A 361 19.22 -9.76 21.24
C PHE A 361 20.40 -9.00 21.85
N LEU A 362 20.27 -8.50 23.08
CA LEU A 362 21.36 -7.90 23.83
C LEU A 362 22.50 -8.90 24.12
N ILE A 363 22.18 -10.18 24.38
CA ILE A 363 23.18 -11.24 24.54
C ILE A 363 23.98 -11.43 23.25
N GLY A 364 23.30 -11.53 22.10
CA GLY A 364 23.95 -11.64 20.79
C GLY A 364 24.77 -10.39 20.43
N ALA A 365 24.21 -9.21 20.66
CA ALA A 365 24.88 -7.92 20.46
C ALA A 365 26.15 -7.81 21.33
N LEU A 366 26.07 -8.13 22.62
CA LEU A 366 27.22 -8.08 23.51
C LEU A 366 28.29 -9.09 23.07
N GLN A 367 27.91 -10.28 22.61
CA GLN A 367 28.87 -11.22 22.03
C GLN A 367 29.63 -10.60 20.85
N LEU A 368 28.93 -9.94 19.93
CA LEU A 368 29.53 -9.30 18.75
C LEU A 368 30.41 -8.09 19.11
N ALA A 369 30.00 -7.33 20.13
CA ALA A 369 30.81 -6.25 20.68
C ALA A 369 32.13 -6.77 21.28
N LEU A 370 32.14 -8.01 21.80
CA LEU A 370 33.32 -8.66 22.36
C LEU A 370 34.17 -9.39 21.30
N ARG A 371 33.54 -10.08 20.34
CA ARG A 371 34.23 -10.79 19.24
C ARG A 371 33.50 -10.64 17.90
N ASP A 372 34.21 -10.12 16.90
CA ASP A 372 33.71 -9.93 15.53
C ASP A 372 34.45 -10.80 14.50
N ASP A 373 35.04 -11.92 14.95
CA ASP A 373 35.61 -12.94 14.07
C ASP A 373 34.50 -13.71 13.32
N ARG A 374 34.89 -14.38 12.23
CA ARG A 374 33.95 -15.08 11.33
C ARG A 374 33.04 -16.05 12.06
N ARG A 375 33.60 -16.86 12.98
CA ARG A 375 32.84 -17.86 13.72
C ARG A 375 31.85 -17.18 14.67
N SER A 376 32.30 -16.15 15.38
CA SER A 376 31.44 -15.39 16.30
C SER A 376 30.28 -14.71 15.57
N ILE A 377 30.51 -14.15 14.37
CA ILE A 377 29.45 -13.56 13.54
C ILE A 377 28.43 -14.62 13.12
N LEU A 378 28.87 -15.76 12.58
CA LEU A 378 27.98 -16.85 12.16
C LEU A 378 27.19 -17.42 13.33
N LEU A 379 27.85 -17.62 14.47
CA LEU A 379 27.21 -18.15 15.66
C LEU A 379 26.18 -17.17 16.23
N ALA A 380 26.50 -15.87 16.27
CA ALA A 380 25.55 -14.84 16.69
C ALA A 380 24.36 -14.77 15.72
N ALA A 381 24.58 -14.84 14.42
CA ALA A 381 23.51 -14.86 13.43
C ALA A 381 22.58 -16.07 13.60
N ALA A 382 23.14 -17.27 13.78
CA ALA A 382 22.37 -18.48 14.02
C ALA A 382 21.60 -18.41 15.35
N TYR A 383 22.26 -17.92 16.42
CA TYR A 383 21.63 -17.71 17.72
C TYR A 383 20.50 -16.68 17.67
N LEU A 384 20.68 -15.54 17.02
CA LEU A 384 19.65 -14.49 16.93
C LEU A 384 18.45 -14.95 16.10
N SER A 385 18.67 -15.78 15.07
CA SER A 385 17.60 -16.43 14.33
C SER A 385 16.79 -17.38 15.23
N LEU A 386 17.46 -18.20 16.05
CA LEU A 386 16.81 -19.06 17.06
C LEU A 386 16.11 -18.23 18.14
N ALA A 387 16.72 -17.14 18.60
CA ALA A 387 16.16 -16.26 19.62
C ALA A 387 14.87 -15.59 19.13
N PHE A 388 14.83 -15.16 17.88
CA PHE A 388 13.66 -14.57 17.24
C PHE A 388 12.49 -15.56 17.14
N PHE A 389 12.76 -16.86 17.01
CA PHE A 389 11.74 -17.90 17.00
C PHE A 389 11.28 -18.34 18.39
N ILE A 390 12.21 -18.45 19.36
CA ILE A 390 11.92 -19.04 20.68
C ILE A 390 11.37 -18.03 21.69
N LEU A 391 11.86 -16.78 21.68
CA LEU A 391 11.64 -15.83 22.78
C LEU A 391 10.37 -14.98 22.67
N PRO A 392 10.02 -14.40 21.51
CA PRO A 392 8.83 -13.55 21.41
C PRO A 392 7.55 -14.38 21.21
N THR A 393 6.41 -13.75 21.50
CA THR A 393 5.11 -14.20 21.01
C THR A 393 4.93 -13.80 19.55
N ARG A 394 3.83 -14.18 18.89
CA ARG A 394 3.51 -13.81 17.48
C ARG A 394 4.51 -14.29 16.44
N VAL A 395 4.90 -15.56 16.53
CA VAL A 395 5.81 -16.20 15.57
C VAL A 395 5.12 -17.35 14.84
N HIS A 396 5.54 -17.54 13.59
CA HIS A 396 5.15 -18.66 12.74
C HIS A 396 6.22 -19.75 12.67
N GLU A 397 5.81 -20.98 12.39
CA GLU A 397 6.60 -22.18 12.21
C GLU A 397 7.81 -21.98 11.27
N ARG A 398 7.63 -21.17 10.21
CA ARG A 398 8.66 -20.86 9.21
C ARG A 398 9.64 -19.77 9.62
N TYR A 399 9.40 -19.04 10.71
CA TYR A 399 10.36 -18.01 11.18
C TYR A 399 11.70 -18.58 11.61
N LEU A 400 11.77 -19.90 11.84
CA LEU A 400 13.01 -20.61 12.12
C LEU A 400 13.89 -20.83 10.88
N PHE A 401 13.35 -20.70 9.66
CA PHE A 401 14.05 -20.98 8.40
C PHE A 401 15.45 -20.37 8.25
N PRO A 402 15.74 -19.10 8.65
CA PRO A 402 17.04 -18.47 8.42
C PRO A 402 18.23 -19.26 9.01
N VAL A 403 17.99 -19.99 10.09
CA VAL A 403 19.03 -20.76 10.80
C VAL A 403 19.58 -21.91 9.94
N PHE A 404 18.76 -22.49 9.05
CA PHE A 404 19.14 -23.61 8.20
C PHE A 404 20.11 -23.20 7.08
N ALA A 405 20.13 -21.92 6.71
CA ALA A 405 21.16 -21.37 5.81
C ALA A 405 22.49 -21.06 6.53
N LEU A 406 22.50 -20.99 7.86
CA LEU A 406 23.68 -20.60 8.66
C LEU A 406 24.39 -21.81 9.30
N LEU A 407 23.61 -22.74 9.88
CA LEU A 407 24.13 -23.90 10.61
C LEU A 407 25.03 -24.83 9.79
N PRO A 408 24.81 -25.08 8.48
CA PRO A 408 25.70 -25.92 7.68
C PRO A 408 27.16 -25.47 7.72
N LEU A 409 27.43 -24.16 7.80
CA LEU A 409 28.79 -23.61 7.90
C LEU A 409 29.48 -23.99 9.23
N LEU A 410 28.71 -24.12 10.31
CA LEU A 410 29.19 -24.55 11.63
C LEU A 410 29.26 -26.08 11.73
N ALA A 411 28.25 -26.77 11.19
CA ALA A 411 28.07 -28.22 11.27
C ALA A 411 29.18 -29.03 10.62
N VAL A 412 29.70 -28.58 9.48
CA VAL A 412 30.77 -29.31 8.77
C VAL A 412 32.10 -29.34 9.53
N ARG A 413 32.25 -28.53 10.58
CA ARG A 413 33.46 -28.53 11.42
C ARG A 413 33.23 -28.96 12.85
N ASP A 414 32.02 -28.77 13.36
CA ASP A 414 31.68 -29.05 14.75
C ASP A 414 30.57 -30.11 14.79
N ARG A 415 30.92 -31.30 15.30
CA ARG A 415 29.97 -32.41 15.44
C ARG A 415 28.76 -32.05 16.29
N GLY A 416 28.92 -31.16 17.27
CA GLY A 416 27.81 -30.68 18.08
C GLY A 416 26.84 -29.82 17.26
N PHE A 417 27.34 -28.95 16.39
CA PHE A 417 26.49 -28.21 15.44
C PHE A 417 25.91 -29.11 14.35
N LEU A 418 26.59 -30.19 13.95
CA LEU A 418 26.00 -31.20 13.07
C LEU A 418 24.78 -31.87 13.72
N VAL A 419 24.93 -32.35 14.96
CA VAL A 419 23.81 -32.93 15.73
C VAL A 419 22.71 -31.90 15.94
N ALA A 420 23.06 -30.65 16.26
CA ALA A 420 22.09 -29.57 16.41
C ALA A 420 21.33 -29.29 15.11
N THR A 421 22.00 -29.31 13.95
CA THR A 421 21.37 -29.12 12.64
C THR A 421 20.38 -30.24 12.35
N LEU A 422 20.78 -31.49 12.54
CA LEU A 422 19.91 -32.65 12.30
C LEU A 422 18.73 -32.71 13.28
N ALA A 423 18.97 -32.39 14.55
CA ALA A 423 17.92 -32.32 15.55
C ALA A 423 16.91 -31.22 15.22
N LEU A 424 17.41 -30.01 14.90
CA LEU A 424 16.56 -28.89 14.53
C LEU A 424 15.75 -29.18 13.27
N ALA A 425 16.36 -29.79 12.24
CA ALA A 425 15.66 -30.22 11.04
C ALA A 425 14.53 -31.21 11.35
N ALA A 426 14.74 -32.16 12.26
CA ALA A 426 13.71 -33.10 12.70
C ALA A 426 12.56 -32.40 13.45
N GLY A 427 12.87 -31.50 14.40
CA GLY A 427 11.87 -30.72 15.13
C GLY A 427 11.05 -29.84 14.20
N SER A 428 11.71 -29.05 13.36
CA SER A 428 11.03 -28.14 12.44
C SER A 428 10.27 -28.86 11.33
N PHE A 429 10.71 -30.05 10.92
CA PHE A 429 9.93 -30.89 10.02
C PHE A 429 8.63 -31.38 10.68
N ILE A 430 8.66 -31.79 11.96
CA ILE A 430 7.44 -32.13 12.72
C ILE A 430 6.49 -30.94 12.71
N ASN A 431 7.02 -29.74 12.98
CA ASN A 431 6.26 -28.49 12.98
C ASN A 431 5.62 -28.20 11.61
N LEU A 432 6.43 -28.04 10.57
CA LEU A 432 5.97 -27.70 9.22
C LEU A 432 5.00 -28.74 8.65
N HIS A 433 5.33 -30.02 8.81
CA HIS A 433 4.50 -31.10 8.30
C HIS A 433 3.17 -31.20 9.03
N GLY A 434 3.16 -31.03 10.36
CA GLY A 434 1.93 -30.99 11.14
C GLY A 434 1.00 -29.85 10.72
N VAL A 435 1.55 -28.66 10.48
CA VAL A 435 0.78 -27.50 10.04
C VAL A 435 0.23 -27.68 8.63
N LEU A 436 1.10 -27.99 7.65
CA LEU A 436 0.72 -28.03 6.24
C LEU A 436 -0.25 -29.18 5.89
N THR A 437 -0.33 -30.22 6.73
CA THR A 437 -1.31 -31.32 6.57
C THR A 437 -2.63 -31.08 7.32
N THR A 438 -2.79 -29.91 7.95
CA THR A 438 -4.05 -29.54 8.60
C THR A 438 -5.14 -29.36 7.54
N PRO A 439 -6.32 -30.00 7.66
CA PRO A 439 -7.38 -29.91 6.64
C PRO A 439 -7.83 -28.49 6.27
N LEU A 440 -7.69 -27.54 7.21
CA LEU A 440 -8.00 -26.12 6.98
C LEU A 440 -7.00 -25.42 6.04
N TYR A 441 -5.74 -25.87 6.01
CA TYR A 441 -4.62 -25.21 5.32
C TYR A 441 -4.16 -25.95 4.07
N ALA A 442 -4.28 -27.27 4.13
CA ALA A 442 -3.79 -28.22 3.15
C ALA A 442 -4.63 -28.22 1.87
N THR A 443 -3.97 -28.16 0.72
CA THR A 443 -4.54 -28.62 -0.54
C THR A 443 -4.96 -30.11 -0.45
N PRO A 444 -5.93 -30.58 -1.27
CA PRO A 444 -6.49 -31.93 -1.13
C PRO A 444 -5.46 -33.08 -1.17
N ASP A 445 -4.35 -32.89 -1.87
CA ASP A 445 -3.25 -33.84 -2.01
C ASP A 445 -2.33 -33.92 -0.77
N LEU A 446 -2.39 -32.94 0.14
CA LEU A 446 -1.58 -32.92 1.36
C LEU A 446 -2.31 -33.45 2.60
N GLN A 447 -3.64 -33.41 2.63
CA GLN A 447 -4.45 -33.79 3.80
C GLN A 447 -4.25 -35.25 4.25
N GLY A 448 -3.98 -36.14 3.28
CA GLY A 448 -3.81 -37.58 3.52
C GLY A 448 -2.37 -38.03 3.75
N LEU A 449 -1.39 -37.11 3.85
CA LEU A 449 0.00 -37.50 4.02
C LEU A 449 0.24 -38.17 5.39
N PRO A 450 1.09 -39.21 5.43
CA PRO A 450 1.33 -39.97 6.65
C PRO A 450 1.96 -39.09 7.72
N PHE A 451 1.63 -39.35 8.98
CA PHE A 451 2.10 -38.62 10.17
C PHE A 451 1.54 -37.21 10.37
N GLY A 452 0.74 -36.66 9.45
CA GLY A 452 0.14 -35.33 9.61
C GLY A 452 -0.71 -35.18 10.88
N GLU A 453 -1.61 -36.13 11.15
CA GLU A 453 -2.39 -36.16 12.41
C GLU A 453 -1.50 -36.39 13.64
N ALA A 454 -0.53 -37.30 13.54
CA ALA A 454 0.38 -37.61 14.65
C ALA A 454 1.19 -36.37 15.04
N PHE A 455 1.74 -35.63 14.09
CA PHE A 455 2.56 -34.44 14.34
C PHE A 455 1.77 -33.25 14.88
N ARG A 456 0.44 -33.24 14.72
CA ARG A 456 -0.47 -32.29 15.38
C ARG A 456 -0.85 -32.68 16.81
N SER A 457 -0.48 -33.88 17.26
CA SER A 457 -0.76 -34.30 18.64
C SER A 457 0.17 -33.58 19.62
N PHE A 458 -0.35 -33.32 20.83
CA PHE A 458 0.40 -32.69 21.92
C PHE A 458 1.78 -33.32 22.15
N GLY A 459 1.87 -34.66 22.09
CA GLY A 459 3.12 -35.38 22.33
C GLY A 459 4.21 -35.06 21.31
N TRP A 460 3.87 -35.00 20.02
CA TRP A 460 4.81 -34.66 18.96
C TRP A 460 5.14 -33.17 18.92
N ILE A 461 4.17 -32.30 19.19
CA ILE A 461 4.41 -30.87 19.38
C ILE A 461 5.38 -30.64 20.54
N LEU A 462 5.19 -31.30 21.68
CA LEU A 462 6.11 -31.21 22.82
C LEU A 462 7.53 -31.68 22.47
N VAL A 463 7.66 -32.79 21.71
CA VAL A 463 8.97 -33.26 21.23
C VAL A 463 9.65 -32.19 20.38
N SER A 464 8.92 -31.59 19.43
CA SER A 464 9.42 -30.48 18.61
C SER A 464 9.89 -29.29 19.47
N VAL A 465 9.05 -28.83 20.40
CA VAL A 465 9.36 -27.71 21.31
C VAL A 465 10.62 -27.98 22.12
N VAL A 466 10.76 -29.18 22.67
CA VAL A 466 11.94 -29.57 23.48
C VAL A 466 13.20 -29.58 22.62
N ILE A 467 13.14 -30.13 21.41
CA ILE A 467 14.28 -30.17 20.49
C ILE A 467 14.72 -28.76 20.10
N GLU A 468 13.79 -27.92 19.64
CA GLU A 468 14.07 -26.55 19.18
C GLU A 468 14.61 -25.69 20.33
N THR A 469 14.03 -25.81 21.53
CA THR A 469 14.50 -25.12 22.73
C THR A 469 15.87 -25.62 23.19
N ALA A 470 16.15 -26.93 23.09
CA ALA A 470 17.45 -27.49 23.45
C ALA A 470 18.56 -27.02 22.50
N VAL A 471 18.27 -26.90 21.20
CA VAL A 471 19.21 -26.35 20.21
C VAL A 471 19.46 -24.86 20.45
N PHE A 472 18.43 -24.08 20.78
CA PHE A 472 18.59 -22.69 21.21
C PHE A 472 19.48 -22.57 22.47
N GLY A 473 19.22 -23.40 23.49
CA GLY A 473 20.05 -23.46 24.70
C GLY A 473 21.50 -23.87 24.40
N TYR A 474 21.70 -24.80 23.46
CA TYR A 474 23.03 -25.17 22.98
C TYR A 474 23.73 -24.01 22.29
N ALA A 475 23.06 -23.30 21.37
CA ALA A 475 23.63 -22.13 20.69
C ALA A 475 24.00 -21.01 21.69
N LEU A 476 23.12 -20.72 22.66
CA LEU A 476 23.38 -19.79 23.75
C LEU A 476 24.62 -20.19 24.56
N TRP A 477 24.74 -21.47 24.92
CA TRP A 477 25.90 -22.01 25.64
C TRP A 477 27.21 -21.91 24.84
N ARG A 478 27.15 -21.84 23.50
CA ARG A 478 28.32 -21.64 22.63
C ARG A 478 28.75 -20.16 22.52
N LEU A 479 27.99 -19.17 23.01
CA LEU A 479 28.37 -17.74 23.05
C LEU A 479 29.35 -17.42 24.20
N ARG A 480 30.58 -17.97 24.11
CA ARG A 480 31.55 -18.13 25.22
C ARG A 480 32.04 -16.86 25.95
N PRO A 481 32.43 -15.76 25.29
CA PRO A 481 32.90 -14.54 25.97
C PRO A 481 31.94 -14.01 27.03
N LEU A 482 30.63 -14.14 26.79
CA LEU A 482 29.60 -13.74 27.73
C LEU A 482 29.45 -14.77 28.86
N SER A 483 29.35 -16.06 28.52
CA SER A 483 29.21 -17.13 29.52
C SER A 483 30.42 -17.20 30.46
N ASP A 484 31.64 -17.02 29.96
CA ASP A 484 32.87 -17.08 30.75
C ASP A 484 33.11 -15.81 31.58
N ARG A 485 32.48 -14.67 31.25
CA ARG A 485 32.50 -13.45 32.08
C ARG A 485 31.41 -13.48 33.14
N LEU A 486 30.19 -13.92 32.79
CA LEU A 486 29.06 -14.02 33.72
C LEU A 486 29.17 -15.21 34.68
N ALA A 487 29.68 -16.36 34.23
CA ALA A 487 29.83 -17.55 35.07
C ALA A 487 31.16 -17.58 35.85
N ARG A 488 32.11 -16.67 35.59
CA ARG A 488 33.39 -16.61 36.31
C ARG A 488 33.22 -16.43 37.83
N PRO A 489 32.38 -15.49 38.31
CA PRO A 489 32.14 -15.32 39.74
C PRO A 489 31.49 -16.56 40.35
N LEU A 490 30.49 -17.14 39.67
CA LEU A 490 29.75 -18.32 40.12
C LEU A 490 30.61 -19.60 40.15
N ARG A 491 31.47 -19.80 39.15
CA ARG A 491 32.41 -20.94 39.11
C ARG A 491 33.51 -20.83 40.15
N ALA A 492 33.99 -19.61 40.42
CA ALA A 492 34.94 -19.35 41.50
C ALA A 492 34.30 -19.66 42.86
N LEU A 493 33.04 -19.25 43.07
CA LEU A 493 32.24 -19.61 44.25
C LEU A 493 32.02 -21.13 44.39
N ALA A 494 31.85 -21.84 43.27
CA ALA A 494 31.64 -23.29 43.25
C ALA A 494 32.94 -24.13 43.21
N GLY A 495 34.12 -23.51 43.28
CA GLY A 495 35.42 -24.21 43.23
C GLY A 495 35.71 -24.92 41.90
N LEU A 496 35.01 -24.56 40.82
CA LEU A 496 35.17 -25.20 39.51
C LEU A 496 36.30 -24.52 38.72
N PRO A 497 37.19 -25.28 38.07
CA PRO A 497 38.27 -24.70 37.27
C PRO A 497 37.72 -23.85 36.11
N PRO A 498 38.46 -22.82 35.67
CA PRO A 498 38.10 -22.06 34.49
C PRO A 498 38.00 -23.00 33.28
N ARG A 499 37.06 -22.69 32.39
CA ARG A 499 36.87 -23.51 31.20
C ARG A 499 38.12 -23.44 30.33
N PRO A 500 38.69 -24.57 29.86
CA PRO A 500 39.76 -24.51 28.88
C PRO A 500 39.24 -23.81 27.61
N PRO A 501 40.03 -22.94 26.97
CA PRO A 501 39.65 -22.34 25.71
C PRO A 501 39.39 -23.44 24.66
N ASP A 502 38.29 -23.36 23.90
CA ASP A 502 38.24 -24.13 22.65
C ASP A 502 39.30 -23.51 21.77
N ARG A 503 40.34 -24.28 21.46
CA ARG A 503 41.19 -24.01 20.30
C ARG A 503 40.31 -24.10 19.07
N ASP A 504 39.88 -22.96 18.56
CA ASP A 504 38.97 -22.91 17.44
C ASP A 504 39.70 -23.22 16.14
N ARG A 505 39.40 -24.37 15.56
CA ARG A 505 39.99 -24.95 14.34
C ARG A 505 39.58 -24.23 13.04
N PHE A 506 39.24 -22.94 13.09
CA PHE A 506 39.15 -22.12 11.90
C PHE A 506 40.45 -21.34 11.64
N ASP A 507 41.22 -20.96 12.67
CA ASP A 507 42.50 -20.23 12.56
C ASP A 507 43.47 -20.54 13.73
N ASP A 508 44.25 -21.62 13.69
CA ASP A 508 45.56 -21.63 14.39
C ASP A 508 46.64 -21.84 13.32
N PRO A 509 47.50 -20.85 13.11
CA PRO A 509 48.87 -20.99 13.57
C PRO A 509 49.03 -20.22 14.88
N ASP A 510 49.53 -20.91 15.89
CA ASP A 510 49.88 -20.39 17.19
C ASP A 510 50.62 -19.03 17.06
N PRO A 511 50.09 -17.93 17.63
CA PRO A 511 50.71 -16.60 17.51
C PRO A 511 52.10 -16.50 18.16
N LEU A 512 52.52 -17.52 18.93
CA LEU A 512 53.81 -17.54 19.63
C LEU A 512 54.78 -18.61 19.10
N ALA A 513 54.40 -19.48 18.17
CA ALA A 513 55.28 -20.54 17.66
C ALA A 513 56.50 -20.03 16.86
N TRP A 514 56.48 -18.78 16.39
CA TRP A 514 57.64 -18.15 15.73
C TRP A 514 58.59 -17.45 16.70
N LEU A 515 58.21 -17.27 17.98
CA LEU A 515 59.06 -16.64 18.99
C LEU A 515 60.07 -17.62 19.61
N ASP A 516 59.80 -18.92 19.55
CA ASP A 516 60.71 -19.96 20.08
C ASP A 516 61.90 -20.26 19.14
N ASP A 517 61.80 -19.94 17.84
CA ASP A 517 62.84 -20.22 16.83
C ASP A 517 63.70 -19.01 16.43
N VAL A 518 63.42 -17.81 16.96
CA VAL A 518 64.26 -16.63 16.70
C VAL A 518 65.28 -16.45 17.82
N LYS A 519 66.44 -17.08 17.67
CA LYS A 519 67.67 -16.67 18.38
C LYS A 519 68.09 -15.29 17.87
N VAL A 520 67.71 -14.24 18.59
CA VAL A 520 68.18 -12.87 18.33
C VAL A 520 69.68 -12.79 18.62
N ALA A 521 70.50 -12.68 17.57
CA ALA A 521 71.88 -12.22 17.67
C ALA A 521 71.90 -10.68 17.78
N PRO A 522 72.75 -10.09 18.63
CA PRO A 522 72.75 -8.64 18.85
C PRO A 522 73.31 -7.87 17.66
N ALA A 523 72.78 -6.66 17.50
CA ALA A 523 72.92 -5.76 16.36
C ALA A 523 74.34 -5.22 16.10
N ALA A 524 74.61 -4.90 14.83
CA ALA A 524 75.67 -3.99 14.40
C ALA A 524 75.08 -2.90 13.45
N PRO A 525 75.49 -1.62 13.56
CA PRO A 525 74.95 -0.53 12.74
C PRO A 525 75.84 -0.21 11.52
N VAL A 526 75.46 0.88 10.80
CA VAL A 526 76.10 1.56 9.64
C VAL A 526 75.55 1.05 8.28
N GLY A 527 75.15 1.85 7.27
CA GLY A 527 75.20 3.28 6.96
C GLY A 527 75.42 3.47 5.44
N GLY A 528 74.63 4.33 4.77
CA GLY A 528 75.00 4.95 3.47
C GLY A 528 74.50 4.32 2.14
N PRO A 529 74.51 5.08 1.01
CA PRO A 529 73.34 5.21 0.11
C PRO A 529 73.58 4.93 -1.41
N MET A 530 72.51 5.09 -2.20
CA MET A 530 72.40 5.52 -3.63
C MET A 530 72.05 4.51 -4.76
N ALA A 531 71.02 4.93 -5.51
CA ALA A 531 70.86 4.97 -6.99
C ALA A 531 70.55 3.70 -7.84
N GLY A 532 69.31 3.71 -8.39
CA GLY A 532 68.73 3.32 -9.71
C GLY A 532 69.37 2.27 -10.66
N PRO A 533 68.76 1.99 -11.85
CA PRO A 533 67.52 2.52 -12.43
C PRO A 533 66.46 1.46 -12.81
N VAL A 534 65.30 1.98 -13.21
CA VAL A 534 64.06 1.33 -13.65
C VAL A 534 64.19 0.76 -15.07
N GLY A 535 63.61 -0.42 -15.32
CA GLY A 535 63.39 -0.98 -16.64
C GLY A 535 62.09 -1.78 -16.72
N PHE A 536 61.53 -1.85 -17.92
CA PHE A 536 60.34 -2.61 -18.40
C PHE A 536 58.97 -1.91 -18.29
N SER A 537 58.41 -1.53 -19.44
CA SER A 537 57.48 -2.42 -20.14
C SER A 537 57.19 -1.98 -21.58
N GLU A 538 57.12 -2.98 -22.45
CA GLU A 538 56.69 -2.90 -23.85
C GLU A 538 55.21 -2.50 -23.95
N GLY A 539 54.88 -1.83 -25.06
CA GLY A 539 53.55 -1.34 -25.36
C GLY A 539 52.55 -2.44 -25.70
N GLN A 540 51.29 -2.16 -25.39
CA GLN A 540 50.14 -2.93 -25.82
C GLN A 540 49.18 -2.00 -26.58
N ALA A 541 48.80 -2.41 -27.80
CA ALA A 541 47.95 -1.69 -28.74
C ALA A 541 46.48 -1.57 -28.26
N PRO A 542 45.70 -0.59 -28.76
CA PRO A 542 44.40 -0.23 -28.19
C PRO A 542 43.26 -1.20 -28.56
N ALA A 543 42.34 -1.42 -27.61
CA ALA A 543 41.12 -2.21 -27.78
C ALA A 543 39.99 -1.40 -28.49
N PRO A 544 39.04 -2.06 -29.17
CA PRO A 544 37.98 -1.41 -29.96
C PRO A 544 36.93 -0.69 -29.08
N PRO A 545 36.13 0.24 -29.65
CA PRO A 545 35.29 1.13 -28.85
C PRO A 545 34.09 0.41 -28.23
N GLY A 546 33.98 0.55 -26.91
CA GLY A 546 32.93 -0.04 -26.06
C GLY A 546 31.52 0.49 -26.28
N GLY A 547 30.55 -0.33 -25.87
CA GLY A 547 29.12 -0.03 -25.90
C GLY A 547 28.72 1.20 -25.05
N ILE A 548 27.46 1.62 -25.17
CA ILE A 548 26.91 2.84 -24.55
C ILE A 548 27.24 2.94 -23.05
N GLY A 549 27.21 1.83 -22.30
CA GLY A 549 27.57 1.79 -20.87
C GLY A 549 29.04 2.11 -20.58
N GLU A 550 29.98 1.65 -21.40
CA GLU A 550 31.41 1.99 -21.25
C GLU A 550 31.70 3.43 -21.68
N ARG A 551 30.97 3.93 -22.68
CA ARG A 551 31.01 5.34 -23.08
C ARG A 551 30.46 6.26 -21.99
N LEU A 552 29.36 5.89 -21.35
CA LEU A 552 28.82 6.58 -20.17
C LEU A 552 29.80 6.53 -19.00
N ALA A 553 30.37 5.35 -18.69
CA ALA A 553 31.36 5.21 -17.62
C ALA A 553 32.67 5.95 -17.92
N ALA A 554 33.10 6.03 -19.18
CA ALA A 554 34.26 6.82 -19.60
C ALA A 554 33.96 8.32 -19.56
N TRP A 555 32.76 8.75 -19.95
CA TRP A 555 32.28 10.12 -19.83
C TRP A 555 32.23 10.56 -18.36
N TRP A 556 31.62 9.75 -17.48
CA TRP A 556 31.60 9.99 -16.03
C TRP A 556 33.01 10.04 -15.41
N ARG A 557 33.89 9.09 -15.77
CA ARG A 557 35.30 9.13 -15.35
C ARG A 557 36.03 10.37 -15.86
N GLY A 558 35.72 10.84 -17.07
CA GLY A 558 36.27 12.06 -17.66
C GLY A 558 35.76 13.33 -17.00
N GLN A 559 34.49 13.36 -16.57
CA GLN A 559 33.93 14.49 -15.83
C GLN A 559 34.54 14.58 -14.43
N LEU A 560 34.65 13.44 -13.72
CA LEU A 560 35.19 13.34 -12.36
C LEU A 560 36.72 13.52 -12.28
N ARG A 561 37.46 13.24 -13.35
CA ARG A 561 38.94 13.37 -13.41
C ARG A 561 39.44 14.56 -14.22
N GLY A 562 38.55 15.31 -14.87
CA GLY A 562 38.95 16.44 -15.69
C GLY A 562 39.50 17.56 -14.82
N ARG A 563 40.76 17.93 -15.06
CA ARG A 563 41.34 19.16 -14.52
C ARG A 563 40.45 20.35 -14.93
N PRO A 564 40.17 21.31 -14.04
CA PRO A 564 39.38 22.48 -14.38
C PRO A 564 40.01 23.19 -15.59
N LEU A 565 39.17 23.69 -16.50
CA LEU A 565 39.57 24.29 -17.79
C LEU A 565 40.46 25.55 -17.65
N ARG A 566 40.74 26.01 -16.44
CA ARG A 566 41.71 27.08 -16.17
C ARG A 566 42.59 26.74 -14.97
N ALA A 567 43.87 27.09 -15.09
CA ALA A 567 44.87 26.96 -14.04
C ALA A 567 44.39 27.62 -12.73
N ASP A 568 44.71 26.96 -11.63
CA ASP A 568 44.51 27.48 -10.29
C ASP A 568 45.29 28.80 -10.12
N ARG A 569 44.56 29.91 -9.91
CA ARG A 569 45.09 31.25 -9.60
C ARG A 569 44.84 31.62 -8.13
N SER A 570 44.64 30.63 -7.26
CA SER A 570 44.33 30.82 -5.84
C SER A 570 45.35 31.67 -5.09
N ALA A 571 46.61 31.72 -5.54
CA ALA A 571 47.63 32.61 -4.97
C ALA A 571 47.38 34.11 -5.26
N ASP A 572 46.70 34.47 -6.36
CA ASP A 572 46.47 35.86 -6.78
C ASP A 572 45.16 36.46 -6.23
N LEU A 573 44.30 35.64 -5.60
CA LEU A 573 42.93 36.01 -5.21
C LEU A 573 42.72 36.09 -3.68
N SER A 574 43.80 36.29 -2.91
CA SER A 574 43.81 36.31 -1.44
C SER A 574 42.93 37.39 -0.78
N ARG A 575 42.24 38.24 -1.55
CA ARG A 575 41.40 39.34 -1.06
C ARG A 575 39.96 39.38 -1.60
N GLU A 576 39.49 38.36 -2.30
CA GLU A 576 38.06 38.24 -2.68
C GLU A 576 37.41 37.03 -1.99
N PRO A 577 36.21 37.17 -1.38
CA PRO A 577 35.43 36.03 -0.94
C PRO A 577 34.61 35.48 -2.11
N THR A 578 34.72 34.17 -2.42
CA THR A 578 33.62 33.31 -2.90
C THR A 578 34.10 31.87 -3.15
N GLY A 579 33.34 30.89 -2.62
CA GLY A 579 33.48 29.47 -2.94
C GLY A 579 33.07 29.20 -4.39
N ARG A 580 33.86 28.39 -5.10
CA ARG A 580 33.56 28.01 -6.49
C ARG A 580 32.93 26.63 -6.50
N LEU A 581 31.74 26.52 -7.10
CA LEU A 581 31.09 25.25 -7.44
C LEU A 581 31.99 24.45 -8.39
N ASP A 582 32.45 23.28 -7.97
CA ASP A 582 33.16 22.34 -8.83
C ASP A 582 32.21 21.34 -9.52
N ARG A 583 32.75 20.41 -10.31
CA ARG A 583 31.93 19.41 -11.03
C ARG A 583 31.27 18.41 -10.09
N LEU A 584 31.85 18.15 -8.93
CA LEU A 584 31.27 17.29 -7.91
C LEU A 584 30.13 18.02 -7.21
N ASP A 585 30.30 19.31 -6.89
CA ASP A 585 29.23 20.15 -6.35
C ASP A 585 28.05 20.23 -7.31
N LEU A 586 28.31 20.39 -8.62
CA LEU A 586 27.26 20.35 -9.64
C LEU A 586 26.54 19.01 -9.70
N VAL A 587 27.26 17.89 -9.54
CA VAL A 587 26.65 16.55 -9.50
C VAL A 587 25.81 16.37 -8.24
N VAL A 588 26.27 16.85 -7.09
CA VAL A 588 25.50 16.82 -5.83
C VAL A 588 24.24 17.67 -5.96
N VAL A 589 24.33 18.88 -6.51
CA VAL A 589 23.17 19.74 -6.80
C VAL A 589 22.20 19.03 -7.74
N VAL A 590 22.68 18.42 -8.82
CA VAL A 590 21.82 17.65 -9.74
C VAL A 590 21.14 16.48 -9.01
N ILE A 591 21.86 15.75 -8.16
CA ILE A 591 21.29 14.66 -7.37
C ILE A 591 20.24 15.18 -6.40
N LEU A 592 20.48 16.29 -5.71
CA LEU A 592 19.54 16.90 -4.77
C LEU A 592 18.30 17.43 -5.50
N VAL A 593 18.46 18.02 -6.68
CA VAL A 593 17.34 18.45 -7.53
C VAL A 593 16.54 17.25 -8.01
N VAL A 594 17.19 16.22 -8.54
CA VAL A 594 16.50 15.01 -9.03
C VAL A 594 15.81 14.29 -7.87
N ALA A 595 16.48 14.12 -6.72
CA ALA A 595 15.88 13.51 -5.55
C ALA A 595 14.72 14.35 -5.01
N GLY A 596 14.88 15.68 -4.92
CA GLY A 596 13.85 16.60 -4.47
C GLY A 596 12.63 16.62 -5.38
N LEU A 597 12.84 16.63 -6.71
CA LEU A 597 11.77 16.48 -7.69
C LEU A 597 11.08 15.14 -7.52
N VAL A 598 11.81 14.01 -7.58
CA VAL A 598 11.22 12.66 -7.50
C VAL A 598 10.44 12.45 -6.20
N LEU A 599 11.02 12.83 -5.06
CA LEU A 599 10.39 12.68 -3.74
C LEU A 599 9.13 13.53 -3.60
N ARG A 600 9.14 14.76 -4.13
CA ARG A 600 8.02 15.69 -3.97
C ARG A 600 6.98 15.57 -5.08
N THR A 601 7.28 14.97 -6.21
CA THR A 601 6.27 14.66 -7.25
C THR A 601 5.52 13.38 -6.97
N TRP A 602 6.04 12.52 -6.08
CA TRP A 602 5.40 11.26 -5.75
C TRP A 602 4.03 11.49 -5.10
N ASN A 603 2.98 11.03 -5.78
CA ASN A 603 1.57 11.19 -5.36
C ASN A 603 1.16 12.64 -5.05
N LEU A 604 1.76 13.60 -5.75
CA LEU A 604 1.59 15.03 -5.47
C LEU A 604 0.14 15.50 -5.60
N GLN A 605 -0.67 14.84 -6.43
CA GLN A 605 -2.09 15.17 -6.57
C GLN A 605 -2.93 14.85 -5.32
N GLU A 606 -2.43 14.12 -4.33
CA GLU A 606 -3.22 13.74 -3.15
C GLU A 606 -2.98 14.66 -1.95
N PRO A 607 -4.07 15.07 -1.24
CA PRO A 607 -5.49 14.92 -1.60
C PRO A 607 -5.91 15.83 -2.77
N LEU A 608 -6.97 15.47 -3.54
CA LEU A 608 -7.41 16.27 -4.70
C LEU A 608 -7.94 17.66 -4.32
N GLY A 609 -8.58 17.78 -3.14
CA GLY A 609 -8.99 19.07 -2.58
C GLY A 609 -7.81 19.92 -2.10
N MET A 610 -8.04 21.24 -2.00
CA MET A 610 -7.05 22.16 -1.43
C MET A 610 -6.81 21.87 0.06
N HIS A 611 -5.54 21.87 0.48
CA HIS A 611 -5.17 21.70 1.90
C HIS A 611 -4.16 22.76 2.37
N PHE A 612 -4.18 23.10 3.66
CA PHE A 612 -3.23 24.05 4.28
C PHE A 612 -3.14 25.39 3.51
N ASP A 613 -1.93 25.78 3.09
CA ASP A 613 -1.66 27.08 2.48
C ASP A 613 -2.21 27.19 1.04
N GLU A 614 -2.74 26.10 0.48
CA GLU A 614 -3.36 26.08 -0.85
C GLU A 614 -4.61 26.97 -0.90
N VAL A 615 -5.35 27.08 0.21
CA VAL A 615 -6.49 27.98 0.37
C VAL A 615 -6.09 29.46 0.20
N TYR A 616 -4.82 29.80 0.40
CA TYR A 616 -4.31 31.17 0.19
C TYR A 616 -3.60 31.34 -1.16
N HIS A 617 -2.86 30.33 -1.61
CA HIS A 617 -2.02 30.46 -2.81
C HIS A 617 -2.68 29.94 -4.08
N ALA A 618 -3.27 28.74 -4.04
CA ALA A 618 -3.93 28.14 -5.20
C ALA A 618 -5.26 28.85 -5.49
N ARG A 619 -6.05 29.15 -4.45
CA ARG A 619 -7.25 30.01 -4.58
C ARG A 619 -6.92 31.35 -5.23
N THR A 620 -5.92 32.09 -4.75
CA THR A 620 -5.60 33.38 -5.39
C THR A 620 -5.04 33.23 -6.80
N ALA A 621 -4.46 32.07 -7.14
CA ALA A 621 -4.10 31.77 -8.52
C ALA A 621 -5.34 31.57 -9.42
N THR A 622 -6.42 30.94 -8.94
CA THR A 622 -7.67 30.80 -9.69
C THR A 622 -8.35 32.17 -9.90
N GLU A 623 -8.36 33.03 -8.88
CA GLU A 623 -8.83 34.42 -8.95
C GLU A 623 -8.07 35.24 -10.02
N PHE A 624 -6.74 35.06 -10.14
CA PHE A 624 -5.98 35.69 -11.23
C PHE A 624 -6.38 35.16 -12.61
N LEU A 625 -6.58 33.85 -12.74
CA LEU A 625 -6.91 33.22 -14.02
C LEU A 625 -8.27 33.67 -14.55
N GLN A 626 -9.25 33.94 -13.68
CA GLN A 626 -10.53 34.51 -14.08
C GLN A 626 -10.34 35.82 -14.86
N PHE A 627 -9.60 36.76 -14.27
CA PHE A 627 -9.32 38.02 -14.93
C PHE A 627 -8.46 37.84 -16.19
N TRP A 628 -7.42 36.99 -16.14
CA TRP A 628 -6.50 36.82 -17.27
C TRP A 628 -7.13 36.13 -18.49
N ARG A 629 -8.05 35.19 -18.26
CA ARG A 629 -8.70 34.43 -19.33
C ARG A 629 -9.94 35.14 -19.86
N TYR A 630 -10.77 35.69 -18.96
CA TYR A 630 -12.11 36.17 -19.30
C TYR A 630 -12.26 37.69 -19.17
N GLY A 631 -11.28 38.39 -18.60
CA GLY A 631 -11.36 39.84 -18.39
C GLY A 631 -12.31 40.25 -17.28
N GLU A 632 -12.73 39.30 -16.45
CA GLU A 632 -13.65 39.52 -15.32
C GLU A 632 -12.87 39.91 -14.06
N PRO A 633 -13.06 41.12 -13.51
CA PRO A 633 -12.37 41.55 -12.31
C PRO A 633 -12.80 40.74 -11.09
N HIS A 634 -11.84 40.35 -10.25
CA HIS A 634 -12.10 39.62 -9.01
C HIS A 634 -11.20 40.15 -7.89
N ASP A 635 -11.76 40.35 -6.69
CA ASP A 635 -10.98 40.71 -5.51
C ASP A 635 -10.15 39.51 -5.07
N ILE A 636 -8.87 39.72 -4.81
CA ILE A 636 -7.97 38.63 -4.43
C ILE A 636 -7.98 38.39 -2.92
N TYR A 637 -8.10 37.12 -2.52
CA TYR A 637 -8.17 36.73 -1.11
C TYR A 637 -6.87 37.02 -0.36
N GLU A 638 -5.74 36.59 -0.91
CA GLU A 638 -4.44 36.72 -0.25
C GLU A 638 -3.55 37.72 -1.00
N PHE A 639 -3.39 38.93 -0.45
CA PHE A 639 -2.53 39.98 -0.99
C PHE A 639 -1.31 40.32 -0.11
N THR A 640 -1.20 39.75 1.09
CA THR A 640 -0.11 40.06 2.04
C THR A 640 1.20 39.37 1.65
N HIS A 641 1.13 38.16 1.08
CA HIS A 641 2.28 37.45 0.52
C HIS A 641 2.60 37.91 -0.92
N PRO A 642 3.89 38.04 -1.29
CA PRO A 642 4.29 38.38 -2.66
C PRO A 642 3.66 37.48 -3.73
N HIS A 643 3.25 38.06 -4.86
CA HIS A 643 2.43 37.36 -5.86
C HIS A 643 3.17 36.33 -6.73
N LEU A 644 4.52 36.33 -6.76
CA LEU A 644 5.29 35.50 -7.69
C LEU A 644 4.94 34.00 -7.60
N ALA A 645 4.74 33.48 -6.40
CA ALA A 645 4.33 32.08 -6.20
C ALA A 645 2.95 31.83 -6.81
N LYS A 646 1.97 32.70 -6.55
CA LYS A 646 0.59 32.60 -7.06
C LYS A 646 0.53 32.70 -8.58
N TYR A 647 1.34 33.58 -9.19
CA TYR A 647 1.48 33.66 -10.65
C TYR A 647 2.07 32.38 -11.23
N SER A 648 3.07 31.80 -10.55
CA SER A 648 3.68 30.55 -10.99
C SER A 648 2.67 29.39 -10.89
N ILE A 649 1.85 29.36 -9.85
CA ILE A 649 0.75 28.41 -9.68
C ILE A 649 -0.31 28.57 -10.77
N ALA A 650 -0.71 29.81 -11.09
CA ALA A 650 -1.64 30.10 -12.18
C ALA A 650 -1.10 29.61 -13.54
N VAL A 651 0.20 29.80 -13.80
CA VAL A 651 0.87 29.22 -14.98
C VAL A 651 0.85 27.69 -14.92
N GLY A 652 1.05 27.08 -13.74
CA GLY A 652 0.94 25.63 -13.53
C GLY A 652 -0.43 25.10 -13.92
N LEU A 653 -1.49 25.75 -13.48
CA LEU A 653 -2.87 25.42 -13.85
C LEU A 653 -3.10 25.52 -15.36
N VAL A 654 -2.56 26.54 -16.03
CA VAL A 654 -2.69 26.68 -17.49
C VAL A 654 -1.91 25.60 -18.25
N LEU A 655 -0.75 25.19 -17.75
CA LEU A 655 0.13 24.24 -18.44
C LEU A 655 -0.23 22.78 -18.18
N PHE A 656 -0.74 22.48 -16.98
CA PHE A 656 -0.91 21.12 -16.47
C PHE A 656 -2.33 20.82 -15.97
N GLY A 657 -3.21 21.82 -15.84
CA GLY A 657 -4.64 21.59 -15.65
C GLY A 657 -5.20 21.05 -16.96
N ASP A 658 -5.71 19.82 -16.95
CA ASP A 658 -6.12 19.10 -18.16
C ASP A 658 -7.56 19.45 -18.57
N ASP A 659 -7.86 20.76 -18.62
CA ASP A 659 -9.16 21.39 -18.90
C ASP A 659 -9.60 21.26 -20.37
N LYS A 660 -9.60 20.03 -20.89
CA LYS A 660 -9.91 19.75 -22.28
C LYS A 660 -10.51 18.37 -22.43
N VAL A 661 -11.10 18.15 -23.60
CA VAL A 661 -11.61 16.85 -24.00
C VAL A 661 -10.43 15.87 -24.12
N THR A 662 -10.42 14.86 -23.27
CA THR A 662 -9.39 13.81 -23.23
C THR A 662 -9.77 12.56 -24.03
N GLY A 663 -11.07 12.40 -24.35
CA GLY A 663 -11.58 11.27 -25.10
C GLY A 663 -12.91 11.57 -25.76
N THR A 664 -13.19 10.87 -26.86
CA THR A 664 -14.49 10.91 -27.55
C THR A 664 -14.91 9.53 -28.01
N ALA A 665 -16.21 9.24 -27.99
CA ALA A 665 -16.78 8.01 -28.50
C ALA A 665 -18.13 8.28 -29.20
N ASP A 666 -18.63 7.28 -29.92
CA ASP A 666 -19.99 7.25 -30.44
C ASP A 666 -20.66 5.99 -29.90
N LEU A 667 -21.73 6.16 -29.13
CA LEU A 667 -22.48 5.07 -28.52
C LEU A 667 -23.37 4.35 -29.55
N GLY A 668 -23.61 4.94 -30.71
CA GLY A 668 -24.47 4.38 -31.76
C GLY A 668 -25.97 4.38 -31.42
N GLU A 669 -26.35 5.01 -30.31
CA GLU A 669 -27.72 5.07 -29.80
C GLU A 669 -28.10 6.53 -29.49
N PRO A 670 -29.36 6.94 -29.72
CA PRO A 670 -29.83 8.24 -29.30
C PRO A 670 -29.77 8.35 -27.77
N VAL A 671 -29.54 9.56 -27.25
CA VAL A 671 -29.46 9.82 -25.80
C VAL A 671 -30.53 10.81 -25.41
N THR A 672 -31.36 10.44 -24.44
CA THR A 672 -32.35 11.33 -23.83
C THR A 672 -31.93 11.80 -22.45
N ASP A 673 -31.17 10.97 -21.73
CA ASP A 673 -30.64 11.27 -20.40
C ASP A 673 -29.53 10.27 -20.02
N ALA A 674 -28.70 10.62 -19.02
CA ALA A 674 -27.65 9.75 -18.50
C ALA A 674 -27.34 10.09 -17.04
N VAL A 675 -26.94 9.08 -16.27
CA VAL A 675 -26.48 9.24 -14.88
C VAL A 675 -25.31 8.29 -14.61
N VAL A 676 -24.34 8.75 -13.84
CA VAL A 676 -23.22 7.94 -13.35
C VAL A 676 -23.55 7.40 -11.97
N GLU A 677 -23.27 6.11 -11.75
CA GLU A 677 -23.23 5.52 -10.41
C GLU A 677 -21.79 5.47 -9.93
N PRO A 678 -21.45 6.21 -8.87
CA PRO A 678 -20.15 6.14 -8.23
C PRO A 678 -19.82 4.71 -7.80
N ARG A 679 -18.54 4.42 -7.66
CA ARG A 679 -18.13 3.17 -7.03
C ARG A 679 -18.56 3.16 -5.56
N TRP A 680 -19.00 1.99 -5.11
CA TRP A 680 -19.22 1.72 -3.71
C TRP A 680 -18.76 0.30 -3.35
N ALA A 681 -18.78 0.00 -2.06
CA ALA A 681 -18.43 -1.33 -1.55
C ALA A 681 -19.33 -1.67 -0.36
N PRO A 682 -19.87 -2.90 -0.29
CA PRO A 682 -20.60 -3.35 0.88
C PRO A 682 -19.69 -3.30 2.12
N SER A 683 -20.24 -2.87 3.26
CA SER A 683 -19.48 -2.75 4.52
C SER A 683 -18.83 -4.07 4.98
N ALA A 684 -19.41 -5.20 4.62
CA ALA A 684 -18.87 -6.54 4.89
C ALA A 684 -17.67 -6.90 4.00
N THR A 685 -17.54 -6.28 2.82
CA THR A 685 -16.53 -6.59 1.80
C THR A 685 -15.98 -5.30 1.18
N PRO A 686 -15.26 -4.45 1.95
CA PRO A 686 -14.82 -3.12 1.52
C PRO A 686 -13.79 -3.13 0.37
N ALA A 687 -13.29 -4.30 -0.01
CA ALA A 687 -12.39 -4.48 -1.14
C ALA A 687 -13.13 -4.62 -2.49
N VAL A 688 -14.44 -4.87 -2.47
CA VAL A 688 -15.25 -5.01 -3.70
C VAL A 688 -15.41 -3.64 -4.37
N ARG A 689 -15.56 -3.63 -5.70
CA ARG A 689 -15.84 -2.43 -6.50
C ARG A 689 -17.23 -2.62 -7.09
N ASP A 690 -18.28 -2.43 -6.31
CA ASP A 690 -19.65 -2.40 -6.82
C ASP A 690 -19.95 -1.00 -7.38
N GLY A 691 -21.02 -0.83 -8.17
CA GLY A 691 -21.26 0.44 -8.83
C GLY A 691 -20.35 0.65 -10.05
N ASP A 692 -19.84 1.88 -10.22
CA ASP A 692 -18.90 2.27 -11.27
C ASP A 692 -19.45 2.11 -12.70
N ARG A 693 -20.63 2.69 -12.93
CA ARG A 693 -21.42 2.48 -14.15
C ARG A 693 -21.96 3.77 -14.72
N LEU A 694 -22.08 3.81 -16.04
CA LEU A 694 -22.80 4.83 -16.77
C LEU A 694 -24.11 4.25 -17.30
N TYR A 695 -25.22 4.83 -16.88
CA TYR A 695 -26.55 4.52 -17.37
C TYR A 695 -26.97 5.52 -18.44
N VAL A 696 -27.36 5.04 -19.61
CA VAL A 696 -27.77 5.89 -20.74
C VAL A 696 -29.19 5.55 -21.14
N ALA A 697 -30.12 6.49 -20.95
CA ALA A 697 -31.48 6.40 -21.44
C ALA A 697 -31.54 6.78 -22.92
N THR A 698 -32.15 5.93 -23.74
CA THR A 698 -32.19 6.06 -25.21
C THR A 698 -33.57 6.45 -25.75
N GLY A 699 -34.53 6.71 -24.87
CA GLY A 699 -35.95 6.81 -25.22
C GLY A 699 -36.65 5.46 -25.39
N ARG A 700 -35.91 4.36 -25.63
CA ARG A 700 -36.47 3.00 -25.77
C ARG A 700 -35.95 2.00 -24.73
N ALA A 701 -34.72 2.19 -24.26
CA ALA A 701 -34.01 1.26 -23.40
C ALA A 701 -33.02 2.03 -22.50
N ILE A 702 -32.52 1.34 -21.47
CA ILE A 702 -31.38 1.79 -20.67
C ILE A 702 -30.16 0.97 -21.09
N VAL A 703 -29.12 1.64 -21.57
CA VAL A 703 -27.85 1.00 -21.90
C VAL A 703 -26.91 1.20 -20.72
N VAL A 704 -26.32 0.10 -20.22
CA VAL A 704 -25.44 0.12 -19.06
C VAL A 704 -24.01 -0.10 -19.53
N TYR A 705 -23.12 0.84 -19.23
CA TYR A 705 -21.69 0.75 -19.50
C TYR A 705 -20.92 0.63 -18.19
N ASP A 706 -19.91 -0.22 -18.20
CA ASP A 706 -18.92 -0.29 -17.14
C ASP A 706 -17.91 0.84 -17.35
N LEU A 707 -17.74 1.72 -16.36
CA LEU A 707 -16.87 2.88 -16.54
C LEU A 707 -15.37 2.48 -16.52
N GLN A 708 -15.00 1.41 -15.81
CA GLN A 708 -13.63 0.86 -15.78
C GLN A 708 -13.13 0.35 -17.12
N THR A 709 -13.87 -0.58 -17.71
CA THR A 709 -13.53 -1.26 -18.95
C THR A 709 -14.05 -0.52 -20.18
N ARG A 710 -14.99 0.40 -19.99
CA ARG A 710 -15.72 1.13 -21.05
C ARG A 710 -16.55 0.21 -21.95
N VAL A 711 -16.82 -1.00 -21.50
CA VAL A 711 -17.60 -2.00 -22.24
C VAL A 711 -19.06 -1.89 -21.83
N ARG A 712 -19.95 -2.09 -22.81
CA ARG A 712 -21.39 -2.23 -22.55
C ARG A 712 -21.64 -3.53 -21.78
N ILE A 713 -22.18 -3.43 -20.56
CA ILE A 713 -22.59 -4.56 -19.72
C ILE A 713 -23.85 -5.19 -20.29
N THR A 714 -24.91 -4.39 -20.47
CA THR A 714 -26.21 -4.87 -20.92
C THR A 714 -27.05 -3.75 -21.53
N THR A 715 -28.19 -4.12 -22.11
CA THR A 715 -29.23 -3.22 -22.58
C THR A 715 -30.57 -3.70 -22.05
N LEU A 716 -31.22 -2.85 -21.26
CA LEU A 716 -32.50 -3.12 -20.63
C LEU A 716 -33.60 -2.56 -21.53
N ASP A 717 -34.21 -3.42 -22.35
CA ASP A 717 -35.25 -3.02 -23.30
C ASP A 717 -36.56 -2.69 -22.57
N LEU A 718 -37.01 -1.44 -22.72
CA LEU A 718 -38.26 -0.92 -22.17
C LEU A 718 -39.22 -0.45 -23.27
N SER A 719 -38.95 -0.82 -24.53
CA SER A 719 -39.68 -0.31 -25.70
C SER A 719 -41.16 -0.69 -25.70
N ALA A 720 -41.48 -1.91 -25.27
CA ALA A 720 -42.86 -2.37 -25.10
C ALA A 720 -43.60 -1.71 -23.92
N ALA A 721 -42.88 -0.98 -23.07
CA ALA A 721 -43.34 -0.50 -21.78
C ALA A 721 -43.28 1.03 -21.62
N GLY A 722 -43.13 1.78 -22.74
CA GLY A 722 -43.11 3.25 -22.75
C GLY A 722 -41.72 3.88 -22.77
N GLY A 723 -40.66 3.05 -22.79
CA GLY A 723 -39.27 3.48 -22.89
C GLY A 723 -38.70 4.10 -21.60
N ALA A 724 -37.47 4.59 -21.68
CA ALA A 724 -36.81 5.38 -20.63
C ALA A 724 -36.33 6.70 -21.22
N GLN A 725 -36.81 7.82 -20.69
CA GLN A 725 -36.45 9.17 -21.11
C GLN A 725 -35.62 9.93 -20.09
N ARG A 726 -35.73 9.55 -18.82
CA ARG A 726 -35.22 10.28 -17.66
C ARG A 726 -34.77 9.31 -16.59
N LEU A 727 -33.64 9.59 -15.95
CA LEU A 727 -33.03 8.72 -14.95
C LEU A 727 -32.80 9.47 -13.63
N ALA A 728 -32.95 8.76 -12.52
CA ALA A 728 -32.47 9.19 -11.20
C ALA A 728 -31.81 8.00 -10.52
N LEU A 729 -30.74 8.26 -9.79
CA LEU A 729 -30.06 7.27 -8.99
C LEU A 729 -30.28 7.59 -7.51
N ASP A 730 -30.67 6.59 -6.75
CA ASP A 730 -30.50 6.58 -5.31
C ASP A 730 -29.12 6.00 -5.00
N GLU A 731 -28.18 6.88 -4.68
CA GLU A 731 -26.79 6.50 -4.38
C GLU A 731 -26.66 5.74 -3.06
N THR A 732 -27.57 5.95 -2.10
CA THR A 732 -27.52 5.33 -0.77
C THR A 732 -28.23 3.98 -0.78
N GLY A 733 -29.41 3.90 -1.40
CA GLY A 733 -30.17 2.67 -1.58
C GLY A 733 -29.67 1.78 -2.73
N HIS A 734 -28.78 2.31 -3.58
CA HIS A 734 -28.26 1.63 -4.78
C HIS A 734 -29.39 1.16 -5.72
N GLU A 735 -30.31 2.08 -6.03
CA GLU A 735 -31.48 1.83 -6.87
C GLU A 735 -31.59 2.85 -8.00
N LEU A 736 -31.75 2.36 -9.24
CA LEU A 736 -31.93 3.18 -10.43
C LEU A 736 -33.41 3.32 -10.77
N TYR A 737 -33.86 4.56 -10.90
CA TYR A 737 -35.21 4.89 -11.33
C TYR A 737 -35.20 5.42 -12.77
N ALA A 738 -36.16 4.96 -13.58
CA ALA A 738 -36.33 5.42 -14.96
C ALA A 738 -37.78 5.81 -15.25
N VAL A 739 -37.97 6.96 -15.89
CA VAL A 739 -39.29 7.47 -16.28
C VAL A 739 -39.46 7.42 -17.80
N GLY A 740 -40.55 6.79 -18.25
CA GLY A 740 -40.91 6.67 -19.66
C GLY A 740 -41.71 7.86 -20.21
N ALA A 741 -41.93 7.87 -21.53
CA ALA A 741 -42.59 8.97 -22.25
C ALA A 741 -44.05 9.21 -21.83
N ALA A 742 -44.72 8.17 -21.31
CA ALA A 742 -46.09 8.25 -20.83
C ALA A 742 -46.17 8.28 -19.28
N GLY A 743 -45.05 8.55 -18.61
CA GLY A 743 -44.97 8.73 -17.16
C GLY A 743 -44.78 7.43 -16.37
N GLN A 744 -44.62 6.27 -17.01
CA GLN A 744 -44.32 5.02 -16.29
C GLN A 744 -43.02 5.15 -15.51
N VAL A 745 -43.02 4.74 -14.24
CA VAL A 745 -41.83 4.74 -13.38
C VAL A 745 -41.36 3.31 -13.20
N TRP A 746 -40.10 3.08 -13.50
CA TRP A 746 -39.41 1.80 -13.36
C TRP A 746 -38.35 1.90 -12.28
N ALA A 747 -38.19 0.84 -11.50
CA ALA A 747 -37.17 0.73 -10.46
C ALA A 747 -36.32 -0.52 -10.70
N LEU A 748 -35.01 -0.37 -10.51
CA LEU A 748 -34.01 -1.39 -10.75
C LEU A 748 -32.93 -1.35 -9.66
N PRO A 749 -32.84 -2.37 -8.81
CA PRO A 749 -31.69 -2.56 -7.91
C PRO A 749 -30.40 -2.68 -8.72
N THR A 750 -29.38 -1.90 -8.37
CA THR A 750 -28.13 -1.85 -9.16
C THR A 750 -27.22 -3.05 -8.84
N ASP A 751 -27.34 -3.67 -7.66
CA ASP A 751 -26.57 -4.84 -7.23
C ASP A 751 -26.65 -6.04 -8.19
N ALA A 752 -27.82 -6.26 -8.81
CA ALA A 752 -28.04 -7.33 -9.77
C ALA A 752 -27.17 -7.22 -11.03
N LEU A 753 -26.73 -6.01 -11.37
CA LEU A 753 -25.85 -5.75 -12.52
C LEU A 753 -24.38 -6.00 -12.17
N ASP A 754 -23.98 -5.93 -10.89
CA ASP A 754 -22.63 -6.26 -10.44
C ASP A 754 -22.33 -7.76 -10.63
N ALA A 755 -23.33 -8.60 -10.35
CA ALA A 755 -23.26 -10.04 -10.65
C ALA A 755 -23.08 -10.33 -12.16
N LEU A 756 -23.73 -9.53 -13.02
CA LEU A 756 -23.58 -9.64 -14.48
C LEU A 756 -22.20 -9.22 -14.95
N ARG A 757 -21.63 -8.18 -14.34
CA ARG A 757 -20.26 -7.74 -14.62
C ARG A 757 -19.24 -8.80 -14.19
N ALA A 758 -19.39 -9.40 -13.02
CA ALA A 758 -18.46 -10.40 -12.48
C ALA A 758 -18.51 -11.76 -13.20
N GLY A 759 -19.67 -12.14 -13.76
CA GLY A 759 -19.90 -13.45 -14.37
C GLY A 759 -19.24 -13.67 -15.74
N GLY A 760 -18.74 -12.61 -16.39
CA GLY A 760 -18.22 -12.68 -17.75
C GLY A 760 -19.31 -13.04 -18.78
N ALA A 761 -19.03 -12.79 -20.05
CA ALA A 761 -19.93 -13.01 -21.18
C ALA A 761 -20.25 -14.51 -21.47
N THR A 762 -20.56 -15.33 -20.47
CA THR A 762 -21.05 -16.72 -20.64
C THR A 762 -22.53 -16.78 -20.97
N GLY A 763 -23.28 -15.66 -20.88
CA GLY A 763 -24.68 -15.59 -21.31
C GLY A 763 -25.66 -16.43 -20.48
N GLU A 764 -25.23 -16.97 -19.34
CA GLU A 764 -26.09 -17.80 -18.47
C GLU A 764 -26.91 -16.97 -17.46
N THR A 765 -26.43 -15.79 -17.04
CA THR A 765 -27.19 -14.90 -16.15
C THR A 765 -28.04 -13.94 -16.99
N PRO A 766 -29.38 -14.02 -16.94
CA PRO A 766 -30.23 -13.10 -17.67
C PRO A 766 -30.12 -11.68 -17.10
N PRO A 767 -30.26 -10.63 -17.94
CA PRO A 767 -30.31 -9.25 -17.45
C PRO A 767 -31.47 -9.07 -16.46
N PRO A 768 -31.30 -8.26 -15.40
CA PRO A 768 -32.38 -7.96 -14.49
C PRO A 768 -33.51 -7.27 -15.25
N VAL A 769 -34.74 -7.56 -14.86
CA VAL A 769 -35.93 -6.96 -15.46
C VAL A 769 -36.36 -5.81 -14.57
N PRO A 770 -36.35 -4.55 -15.06
CA PRO A 770 -36.86 -3.42 -14.28
C PRO A 770 -38.31 -3.64 -13.88
N SER A 771 -38.63 -3.32 -12.63
CA SER A 771 -39.97 -3.47 -12.09
C SER A 771 -40.76 -2.18 -12.26
N GLN A 772 -42.03 -2.27 -12.70
CA GLN A 772 -42.87 -1.06 -12.78
C GLN A 772 -43.34 -0.69 -11.38
N LEU A 773 -42.92 0.46 -10.89
CA LEU A 773 -43.27 0.96 -9.57
C LEU A 773 -44.61 1.70 -9.59
N GLY A 774 -44.79 2.61 -10.55
CA GLY A 774 -45.94 3.50 -10.59
C GLY A 774 -46.11 4.21 -11.93
N THR A 775 -46.94 5.25 -11.95
CA THR A 775 -47.15 6.09 -13.14
C THR A 775 -47.39 7.53 -12.75
N LEU A 776 -46.53 8.41 -13.24
CA LEU A 776 -46.70 9.85 -13.18
C LEU A 776 -47.80 10.31 -14.15
N PRO A 777 -48.52 11.40 -13.84
CA PRO A 777 -49.63 11.87 -14.66
C PRO A 777 -49.20 12.61 -15.95
N GLY A 778 -47.94 12.49 -16.35
CA GLY A 778 -47.34 13.09 -17.54
C GLY A 778 -45.83 12.78 -17.65
N PRO A 779 -45.17 13.16 -18.76
CA PRO A 779 -43.73 12.98 -18.92
C PRO A 779 -42.94 13.97 -18.05
N ALA A 780 -41.84 13.49 -17.49
CA ALA A 780 -40.94 14.26 -16.64
C ALA A 780 -39.87 15.02 -17.46
N VAL A 781 -39.55 16.23 -17.01
CA VAL A 781 -38.46 17.08 -17.50
C VAL A 781 -37.23 16.92 -16.62
N ALA A 782 -37.43 16.83 -15.31
CA ALA A 782 -36.41 16.59 -14.29
C ALA A 782 -36.98 15.70 -13.19
N LEU A 783 -36.11 14.99 -12.48
CA LEU A 783 -36.45 14.08 -11.40
C LEU A 783 -35.31 14.01 -10.38
N THR A 784 -35.66 13.74 -9.12
CA THR A 784 -34.71 13.44 -8.05
C THR A 784 -35.36 12.45 -7.10
N VAL A 785 -34.55 11.58 -6.49
CA VAL A 785 -34.96 10.83 -5.29
C VAL A 785 -34.83 11.78 -4.10
N SER A 786 -35.75 11.68 -3.13
CA SER A 786 -35.69 12.47 -1.91
C SER A 786 -34.56 11.98 -1.00
N ALA A 787 -33.94 12.89 -0.25
CA ALA A 787 -32.79 12.57 0.59
C ALA A 787 -33.09 11.60 1.76
N ASP A 788 -34.36 11.31 2.02
CA ASP A 788 -34.84 10.29 2.96
C ASP A 788 -35.25 8.98 2.28
N GLU A 789 -35.02 8.85 0.97
CA GLU A 789 -35.30 7.68 0.13
C GLU A 789 -36.79 7.27 0.09
N ALA A 790 -37.69 8.14 0.54
CA ALA A 790 -39.11 7.84 0.63
C ALA A 790 -39.91 8.22 -0.64
N HIS A 791 -39.42 9.19 -1.41
CA HIS A 791 -40.16 9.82 -2.50
C HIS A 791 -39.33 10.00 -3.77
N LEU A 792 -39.98 9.81 -4.91
CA LEU A 792 -39.49 10.27 -6.22
C LEU A 792 -40.22 11.57 -6.58
N VAL A 793 -39.49 12.67 -6.67
CA VAL A 793 -40.05 13.98 -7.05
C VAL A 793 -39.75 14.25 -8.52
N ALA A 794 -40.79 14.55 -9.30
CA ALA A 794 -40.68 14.78 -10.74
C ALA A 794 -41.35 16.09 -11.17
N ALA A 795 -40.62 16.89 -11.93
CA ALA A 795 -41.14 18.06 -12.63
C ALA A 795 -41.67 17.62 -14.00
N LEU A 796 -42.93 17.90 -14.30
CA LEU A 796 -43.59 17.47 -15.52
C LEU A 796 -43.58 18.55 -16.59
N THR A 797 -43.64 18.11 -17.85
CA THR A 797 -43.69 18.99 -19.04
C THR A 797 -44.86 19.98 -19.06
N ASP A 798 -45.95 19.71 -18.33
CA ASP A 798 -47.11 20.59 -18.21
C ASP A 798 -47.03 21.59 -17.05
N GLY A 799 -45.88 21.67 -16.37
CA GLY A 799 -45.60 22.59 -15.27
C GLY A 799 -46.08 22.10 -13.90
N ARG A 800 -46.53 20.85 -13.78
CA ARG A 800 -46.81 20.24 -12.47
C ARG A 800 -45.56 19.65 -11.85
N LEU A 801 -45.46 19.73 -10.53
CA LEU A 801 -44.49 18.99 -9.73
C LEU A 801 -45.23 17.87 -9.01
N VAL A 802 -44.71 16.64 -9.03
CA VAL A 802 -45.38 15.46 -8.49
C VAL A 802 -44.43 14.72 -7.56
N SER A 803 -44.91 14.36 -6.38
CA SER A 803 -44.20 13.47 -5.46
C SER A 803 -44.88 12.10 -5.46
N LEU A 804 -44.10 11.07 -5.77
CA LEU A 804 -44.52 9.67 -5.80
C LEU A 804 -43.86 8.95 -4.64
N ASP A 805 -44.64 8.24 -3.84
CA ASP A 805 -44.15 7.44 -2.72
C ASP A 805 -43.50 6.15 -3.26
N LEU A 806 -42.24 5.93 -2.91
CA LEU A 806 -41.43 4.84 -3.42
C LEU A 806 -41.85 3.47 -2.88
N ALA A 807 -42.50 3.42 -1.71
CA ALA A 807 -42.98 2.17 -1.12
C ALA A 807 -44.28 1.66 -1.77
N THR A 808 -45.16 2.58 -2.20
CA THR A 808 -46.51 2.27 -2.71
C THR A 808 -46.66 2.50 -4.21
N GLY A 809 -45.75 3.25 -4.83
CA GLY A 809 -45.82 3.65 -6.23
C GLY A 809 -46.95 4.64 -6.54
N GLN A 810 -47.57 5.22 -5.51
CA GLN A 810 -48.69 6.15 -5.66
C GLN A 810 -48.22 7.60 -5.60
N VAL A 811 -48.87 8.45 -6.39
CA VAL A 811 -48.70 9.90 -6.28
C VAL A 811 -49.32 10.36 -4.95
N VAL A 812 -48.49 10.92 -4.07
CA VAL A 812 -48.92 11.41 -2.75
C VAL A 812 -49.24 12.89 -2.74
N SER A 813 -48.57 13.68 -3.59
CA SER A 813 -48.84 15.12 -3.70
C SER A 813 -48.57 15.66 -5.09
N THR A 814 -49.16 16.81 -5.39
CA THR A 814 -48.97 17.52 -6.66
C THR A 814 -48.99 19.02 -6.39
N ALA A 815 -48.01 19.74 -6.93
CA ALA A 815 -47.91 21.19 -6.93
C ALA A 815 -47.78 21.72 -8.37
N THR A 816 -47.70 23.03 -8.54
CA THR A 816 -47.52 23.68 -9.85
C THR A 816 -46.34 24.62 -9.78
N ASP A 817 -45.31 24.32 -10.57
CA ASP A 817 -44.10 25.11 -10.76
C ASP A 817 -43.83 25.22 -12.27
N PRO A 818 -44.47 26.18 -12.94
CA PRO A 818 -44.35 26.32 -14.39
C PRO A 818 -42.89 26.58 -14.78
N GLY A 819 -42.34 25.72 -15.63
CA GLY A 819 -40.96 25.87 -16.12
C GLY A 819 -39.89 25.33 -15.18
N ALA A 820 -40.24 24.49 -14.20
CA ALA A 820 -39.28 23.72 -13.42
C ALA A 820 -38.35 22.91 -14.36
N ALA A 821 -37.05 23.16 -14.25
CA ALA A 821 -36.02 22.68 -15.16
C ALA A 821 -35.03 21.72 -14.49
N ALA A 822 -34.75 21.91 -13.19
CA ALA A 822 -33.86 21.04 -12.42
C ALA A 822 -34.38 20.84 -10.99
N LEU A 823 -34.05 19.68 -10.43
CA LEU A 823 -34.42 19.27 -9.07
C LEU A 823 -33.19 18.69 -8.38
N ILE A 824 -33.01 19.00 -7.10
CA ILE A 824 -32.05 18.29 -6.23
C ILE A 824 -32.64 18.17 -4.83
N SER A 825 -32.45 17.03 -4.17
CA SER A 825 -32.91 16.82 -2.80
C SER A 825 -31.75 16.82 -1.80
N PHE A 826 -32.03 17.29 -0.58
CA PHE A 826 -31.12 17.30 0.55
C PHE A 826 -31.89 17.28 1.87
N THR A 827 -31.20 16.98 2.96
CA THR A 827 -31.78 17.03 4.30
C THR A 827 -31.64 18.44 4.89
N ALA A 828 -32.70 18.92 5.52
CA ALA A 828 -32.68 20.19 6.25
C ALA A 828 -33.46 20.08 7.56
N SER A 829 -33.22 21.01 8.49
CA SER A 829 -34.04 21.14 9.69
C SER A 829 -35.48 21.50 9.33
N THR A 830 -36.43 20.67 9.76
CA THR A 830 -37.86 20.89 9.54
C THR A 830 -38.64 20.94 10.83
N VAL A 831 -39.77 21.65 10.84
CA VAL A 831 -40.67 21.75 11.99
C VAL A 831 -41.94 20.98 11.70
N THR A 832 -42.16 19.93 12.47
CA THR A 832 -43.33 19.07 12.37
C THR A 832 -44.26 19.31 13.54
N VAL A 833 -45.56 19.15 13.29
CA VAL A 833 -46.63 19.28 14.27
C VAL A 833 -47.45 18.01 14.21
N ASP A 834 -47.43 17.21 15.28
CA ASP A 834 -48.28 16.02 15.46
C ASP A 834 -49.70 16.44 15.84
N PRO A 835 -50.70 16.31 14.93
CA PRO A 835 -52.08 16.71 15.21
C PRO A 835 -52.69 15.93 16.37
N ALA A 836 -52.22 14.71 16.66
CA ALA A 836 -52.74 13.89 17.76
C ALA A 836 -52.44 14.49 19.14
N GLN A 837 -51.43 15.37 19.22
CA GLN A 837 -50.99 16.04 20.46
C GLN A 837 -51.47 17.51 20.53
N VAL A 838 -52.20 17.98 19.52
CA VAL A 838 -52.69 19.37 19.45
C VAL A 838 -54.19 19.42 19.74
N HIS A 839 -54.55 19.99 20.89
CA HIS A 839 -55.96 20.17 21.28
C HIS A 839 -56.60 21.44 20.68
N ASP A 840 -55.81 22.47 20.39
CA ASP A 840 -56.25 23.71 19.77
C ASP A 840 -55.31 24.08 18.60
N PRO A 841 -55.65 23.63 17.36
CA PRO A 841 -54.84 23.92 16.17
C PRO A 841 -54.66 25.40 15.89
N ALA A 842 -55.62 26.26 16.26
CA ALA A 842 -55.54 27.70 16.02
C ALA A 842 -54.56 28.37 16.99
N ALA A 843 -54.56 27.98 18.26
CA ALA A 843 -53.63 28.49 19.26
C ALA A 843 -52.18 28.04 18.98
N VAL A 844 -51.98 26.77 18.61
CA VAL A 844 -50.66 26.25 18.24
C VAL A 844 -50.17 26.93 16.95
N ALA A 845 -51.02 27.06 15.93
CA ALA A 845 -50.66 27.76 14.70
C ALA A 845 -50.29 29.23 14.93
N SER A 846 -51.06 29.96 15.76
CA SER A 846 -50.76 31.37 16.07
C SER A 846 -49.45 31.53 16.85
N SER A 847 -49.17 30.63 17.79
CA SER A 847 -47.92 30.66 18.58
C SER A 847 -46.72 30.27 17.74
N LEU A 848 -46.89 29.25 16.88
CA LEU A 848 -45.87 28.79 15.95
C LEU A 848 -45.51 29.90 14.94
N VAL A 849 -46.52 30.47 14.27
CA VAL A 849 -46.36 31.60 13.32
C VAL A 849 -45.79 32.85 13.99
N GLY A 850 -46.07 33.07 15.28
CA GLY A 850 -45.45 34.15 16.06
C GLY A 850 -43.93 34.03 16.19
N ILE A 851 -43.37 32.82 16.05
CA ILE A 851 -41.93 32.55 16.11
C ILE A 851 -41.36 32.40 14.70
N ILE A 852 -42.01 31.64 13.83
CA ILE A 852 -41.46 31.25 12.51
C ILE A 852 -41.97 32.07 11.32
N GLY A 853 -43.02 32.88 11.51
CA GLY A 853 -43.70 33.61 10.44
C GLY A 853 -44.76 32.79 9.68
N GLY A 854 -45.44 33.40 8.71
CA GLY A 854 -46.49 32.77 7.89
C GLY A 854 -47.93 33.20 8.24
N GLU A 855 -48.92 32.48 7.72
CA GLU A 855 -50.34 32.69 8.05
C GLU A 855 -50.88 31.62 9.00
N ALA A 856 -51.31 32.04 10.19
CA ALA A 856 -51.81 31.14 11.24
C ALA A 856 -53.07 30.37 10.81
N SER A 857 -53.93 30.97 9.98
CA SER A 857 -55.13 30.34 9.41
C SER A 857 -54.79 29.14 8.51
N ALA A 858 -53.77 29.30 7.66
CA ALA A 858 -53.31 28.25 6.75
C ALA A 858 -52.64 27.09 7.50
N VAL A 859 -51.81 27.40 8.50
CA VAL A 859 -51.19 26.41 9.38
C VAL A 859 -52.24 25.64 10.20
N ALA A 860 -53.18 26.35 10.83
CA ALA A 860 -54.26 25.73 11.62
C ALA A 860 -55.11 24.78 10.77
N SER A 861 -55.41 25.17 9.53
CA SER A 861 -56.19 24.34 8.60
C SER A 861 -55.44 23.07 8.21
N ARG A 862 -54.12 23.14 8.00
CA ARG A 862 -53.29 21.96 7.71
C ARG A 862 -53.21 20.99 8.89
N ILE A 863 -52.99 21.52 10.11
CA ILE A 863 -52.96 20.70 11.33
C ILE A 863 -54.31 20.00 11.54
N ALA A 864 -55.43 20.72 11.34
CA ALA A 864 -56.76 20.16 11.52
C ALA A 864 -57.18 19.15 10.43
N ALA A 865 -56.57 19.20 9.25
CA ALA A 865 -56.91 18.34 8.11
C ALA A 865 -56.12 17.03 8.06
N SER A 866 -55.08 16.87 8.89
CA SER A 866 -54.20 15.70 8.87
C SER A 866 -54.35 14.83 10.13
N ALA A 867 -54.28 13.51 9.95
CA ALA A 867 -54.17 12.54 11.05
C ALA A 867 -52.71 12.13 11.32
N SER A 868 -51.78 12.55 10.46
CA SER A 868 -50.34 12.29 10.57
C SER A 868 -49.57 13.59 10.87
N PRO A 869 -48.36 13.52 11.44
CA PRO A 869 -47.50 14.69 11.64
C PRO A 869 -47.43 15.56 10.39
N VAL A 870 -47.71 16.85 10.56
CA VAL A 870 -47.73 17.84 9.48
C VAL A 870 -46.45 18.65 9.58
N GLU A 871 -45.67 18.69 8.51
CA GLU A 871 -44.57 19.63 8.43
C GLU A 871 -45.10 21.03 8.13
N VAL A 872 -44.73 22.00 8.98
CA VAL A 872 -45.36 23.32 8.98
C VAL A 872 -44.44 24.38 8.40
N ALA A 873 -43.12 24.23 8.54
CA ALA A 873 -42.14 25.00 7.78
C ALA A 873 -40.72 24.40 7.88
N ALA A 874 -39.90 24.83 6.92
CA ALA A 874 -38.44 24.74 6.85
C ALA A 874 -37.99 25.88 5.91
N PRO A 875 -36.72 26.29 5.88
CA PRO A 875 -35.69 26.29 6.94
C PRO A 875 -35.65 27.62 7.76
N PHE A 876 -35.02 27.69 8.95
CA PHE A 876 -35.15 28.83 9.90
C PHE A 876 -33.83 29.36 10.50
N ASP A 877 -33.74 30.66 10.83
CA ASP A 877 -32.57 31.25 11.51
C ASP A 877 -32.28 30.62 12.89
N SER A 878 -30.99 30.56 13.25
CA SER A 878 -30.52 29.93 14.49
C SER A 878 -31.07 30.60 15.75
N ALA A 879 -31.45 31.89 15.69
CA ALA A 879 -32.10 32.60 16.78
C ALA A 879 -33.57 32.15 16.96
N LYS A 880 -34.31 31.96 15.87
CA LYS A 880 -35.67 31.40 15.86
C LYS A 880 -35.69 29.94 16.23
N LEU A 881 -34.70 29.15 15.78
CA LEU A 881 -34.54 27.76 16.22
C LEU A 881 -34.38 27.69 17.75
N GLN A 882 -33.56 28.58 18.32
CA GLN A 882 -33.37 28.65 19.77
C GLN A 882 -34.65 29.10 20.49
N GLN A 883 -35.40 30.07 19.96
CA GLN A 883 -36.71 30.50 20.49
C GLN A 883 -37.74 29.38 20.41
N LEU A 884 -37.77 28.63 19.31
CA LEU A 884 -38.68 27.52 19.08
C LEU A 884 -38.38 26.37 20.03
N GLN A 885 -37.11 25.99 20.18
CA GLN A 885 -36.67 24.97 21.15
C GLN A 885 -36.98 25.39 22.59
N GLN A 886 -36.85 26.68 22.93
CA GLN A 886 -37.26 27.21 24.24
C GLN A 886 -38.78 27.12 24.45
N ALA A 887 -39.59 27.46 23.44
CA ALA A 887 -41.05 27.38 23.51
C ALA A 887 -41.56 25.93 23.61
N ILE A 888 -40.91 24.99 22.89
CA ILE A 888 -41.16 23.54 23.00
C ILE A 888 -40.80 23.06 24.41
N GLY A 889 -39.60 23.39 24.92
CA GLY A 889 -39.15 23.01 26.26
C GLY A 889 -40.00 23.59 27.40
N ALA A 890 -40.61 24.76 27.18
CA ALA A 890 -41.56 25.38 28.10
C ALA A 890 -42.99 24.80 28.00
N GLY A 891 -43.24 23.86 27.10
CA GLY A 891 -44.56 23.23 26.90
C GLY A 891 -45.59 24.13 26.21
N GLN A 892 -45.17 25.22 25.57
CA GLN A 892 -46.05 26.21 24.94
C GLN A 892 -46.50 25.79 23.53
N LEU A 893 -45.81 24.83 22.92
CA LEU A 893 -46.05 24.30 21.58
C LEU A 893 -46.26 22.78 21.65
N PRO A 894 -47.40 22.30 22.18
CA PRO A 894 -47.68 20.87 22.29
C PRO A 894 -47.74 20.22 20.90
N GLY A 895 -47.15 19.03 20.76
CA GLY A 895 -47.09 18.30 19.49
C GLY A 895 -46.09 18.83 18.48
N VAL A 896 -45.36 19.91 18.78
CA VAL A 896 -44.36 20.49 17.85
C VAL A 896 -42.98 19.90 18.11
N SER A 897 -42.33 19.39 17.07
CA SER A 897 -40.95 18.90 17.11
C SER A 897 -40.11 19.47 15.97
N VAL A 898 -38.82 19.68 16.25
CA VAL A 898 -37.81 20.00 15.23
C VAL A 898 -37.11 18.70 14.85
N GLY A 899 -37.14 18.35 13.57
CA GLY A 899 -36.53 17.16 13.01
C GLY A 899 -35.62 17.50 11.82
N GLN A 900 -35.19 16.46 11.13
CA GLN A 900 -34.58 16.56 9.80
C GLN A 900 -35.58 15.96 8.81
N GLY A 901 -35.87 16.69 7.73
CA GLY A 901 -36.78 16.26 6.68
C GLY A 901 -36.14 16.43 5.31
N ALA A 902 -36.67 15.70 4.33
CA ALA A 902 -36.21 15.79 2.95
C ALA A 902 -36.80 17.03 2.28
N VAL A 903 -35.92 17.93 1.85
CA VAL A 903 -36.26 19.12 1.07
C VAL A 903 -35.86 18.87 -0.38
N VAL A 904 -36.65 19.38 -1.31
CA VAL A 904 -36.33 19.45 -2.73
C VAL A 904 -36.20 20.91 -3.15
N ALA A 905 -35.06 21.26 -3.74
CA ALA A 905 -34.90 22.52 -4.44
C ALA A 905 -35.36 22.37 -5.89
N VAL A 906 -36.14 23.33 -6.35
CA VAL A 906 -36.71 23.40 -7.69
C VAL A 906 -36.20 24.67 -8.35
N ALA A 907 -35.44 24.53 -9.43
CA ALA A 907 -35.02 25.66 -10.25
C ALA A 907 -35.99 25.83 -11.43
N ASP A 908 -36.45 27.06 -11.65
CA ASP A 908 -37.39 27.41 -12.71
C ASP A 908 -37.06 28.78 -13.34
N ALA A 909 -37.88 29.21 -14.30
CA ALA A 909 -37.71 30.49 -15.00
C ALA A 909 -37.79 31.74 -14.11
N HIS A 910 -38.21 31.61 -12.85
CA HIS A 910 -38.36 32.70 -11.88
C HIS A 910 -37.33 32.65 -10.74
N GLY A 911 -36.63 31.52 -10.57
CA GLY A 911 -35.51 31.37 -9.67
C GLY A 911 -35.46 29.98 -9.03
N MET A 912 -35.40 29.94 -7.71
CA MET A 912 -35.35 28.70 -6.95
C MET A 912 -36.44 28.65 -5.87
N THR A 913 -37.15 27.55 -5.78
CA THR A 913 -38.12 27.27 -4.71
C THR A 913 -37.70 26.03 -3.95
N LEU A 914 -37.59 26.13 -2.62
CA LEU A 914 -37.41 25.00 -1.72
C LEU A 914 -38.79 24.48 -1.32
N ARG A 915 -38.97 23.16 -1.35
CA ARG A 915 -40.22 22.49 -0.97
C ARG A 915 -39.95 21.26 -0.13
N ASP A 916 -40.90 20.87 0.71
CA ASP A 916 -40.91 19.54 1.31
C ASP A 916 -41.07 18.47 0.22
N ALA A 917 -40.28 17.40 0.27
CA ALA A 917 -40.26 16.38 -0.77
C ALA A 917 -41.57 15.56 -0.83
N GLY A 918 -42.20 15.30 0.32
CA GLY A 918 -43.43 14.50 0.39
C GLY A 918 -44.69 15.30 0.04
N SER A 919 -44.92 16.42 0.71
CA SER A 919 -46.12 17.27 0.57
C SER A 919 -46.03 18.30 -0.55
N LEU A 920 -44.82 18.59 -1.06
CA LEU A 920 -44.52 19.67 -2.01
C LEU A 920 -44.93 21.06 -1.52
N THR A 921 -45.07 21.25 -0.20
CA THR A 921 -45.36 22.57 0.37
C THR A 921 -44.14 23.49 0.25
N VAL A 922 -44.37 24.77 -0.06
CA VAL A 922 -43.27 25.76 -0.21
C VAL A 922 -42.66 26.05 1.15
N ALA A 923 -41.35 25.83 1.23
CA ALA A 923 -40.49 26.18 2.35
C ALA A 923 -39.91 27.59 2.18
N ALA A 924 -39.27 27.86 1.05
CA ALA A 924 -38.70 29.16 0.72
C ALA A 924 -38.69 29.41 -0.80
N THR A 925 -38.67 30.67 -1.22
CA THR A 925 -38.54 31.05 -2.63
C THR A 925 -37.51 32.16 -2.76
N PHE A 926 -36.61 32.00 -3.72
CA PHE A 926 -35.55 32.94 -4.04
C PHE A 926 -35.72 33.37 -5.50
N ALA A 927 -35.99 34.66 -5.70
CA ALA A 927 -36.18 35.21 -7.03
C ALA A 927 -34.83 35.39 -7.73
N MET A 928 -34.70 34.90 -8.96
CA MET A 928 -33.52 35.10 -9.81
C MET A 928 -33.96 35.77 -11.11
N PRO A 929 -33.48 37.00 -11.41
CA PRO A 929 -33.92 37.74 -12.59
C PRO A 929 -33.71 37.02 -13.92
N GLN A 930 -32.72 36.12 -14.00
CA GLN A 930 -32.40 35.34 -15.20
C GLN A 930 -32.96 33.90 -15.18
N GLY A 931 -33.70 33.54 -14.13
CA GLY A 931 -34.16 32.18 -13.88
C GLY A 931 -33.03 31.21 -13.53
N GLY A 932 -33.39 30.00 -13.07
CA GLY A 932 -32.49 28.89 -12.83
C GLY A 932 -32.83 27.70 -13.73
N THR A 933 -31.80 27.02 -14.23
CA THR A 933 -31.97 25.86 -15.12
C THR A 933 -31.16 24.64 -14.69
N GLY A 934 -30.25 24.79 -13.74
CA GLY A 934 -29.45 23.69 -13.18
C GLY A 934 -29.14 23.88 -11.71
N LEU A 935 -28.93 22.76 -11.02
CA LEU A 935 -28.76 22.70 -9.56
C LEU A 935 -27.64 21.75 -9.17
N ALA A 936 -26.83 22.16 -8.19
CA ALA A 936 -25.88 21.30 -7.50
C ALA A 936 -25.79 21.71 -6.03
N LEU A 937 -25.51 20.75 -5.16
CA LEU A 937 -25.28 20.99 -3.73
C LEU A 937 -23.83 20.66 -3.40
N ASP A 938 -23.14 21.61 -2.78
CA ASP A 938 -21.85 21.42 -2.14
C ASP A 938 -22.07 21.34 -0.62
N PRO A 939 -22.02 20.14 -0.01
CA PRO A 939 -22.15 19.97 1.44
C PRO A 939 -20.87 20.28 2.22
N ASN A 940 -19.72 20.47 1.55
CA ASN A 940 -18.39 20.49 2.19
C ASN A 940 -17.85 21.91 2.48
N LEU A 941 -18.55 22.95 2.03
CA LEU A 941 -18.25 24.32 2.43
C LEU A 941 -18.58 24.59 3.90
N ASP A 942 -18.03 25.67 4.46
CA ASP A 942 -18.30 26.14 5.84
C ASP A 942 -19.81 26.16 6.17
N GLN A 943 -20.64 26.41 5.15
CA GLN A 943 -22.06 26.11 5.16
C GLN A 943 -22.40 25.35 3.86
N PRO A 944 -23.19 24.26 3.92
CA PRO A 944 -23.70 23.61 2.72
C PRO A 944 -24.31 24.65 1.78
N THR A 945 -23.91 24.63 0.51
CA THR A 945 -24.25 25.68 -0.45
C THR A 945 -24.81 25.08 -1.72
N LEU A 946 -25.98 25.57 -2.10
CA LEU A 946 -26.67 25.19 -3.31
C LEU A 946 -26.35 26.19 -4.42
N TYR A 947 -25.84 25.66 -5.52
CA TYR A 947 -25.49 26.40 -6.73
C TYR A 947 -26.64 26.34 -7.72
N VAL A 948 -27.04 27.49 -8.27
CA VAL A 948 -28.07 27.60 -9.29
C VAL A 948 -27.49 28.25 -10.54
N ALA A 949 -27.36 27.47 -11.61
CA ALA A 949 -26.92 27.96 -12.91
C ALA A 949 -28.12 28.55 -13.68
N GLY A 950 -27.97 29.74 -14.24
CA GLY A 950 -28.98 30.31 -15.13
C GLY A 950 -28.55 31.62 -15.76
N GLY A 951 -28.90 31.80 -17.03
CA GLY A 951 -28.51 32.99 -17.78
C GLY A 951 -27.00 33.11 -17.89
N ASP A 952 -26.42 34.26 -17.56
CA ASP A 952 -24.96 34.48 -17.48
C ASP A 952 -24.43 34.48 -16.04
N ARG A 953 -25.15 33.85 -15.09
CA ARG A 953 -24.80 33.86 -13.66
C ARG A 953 -24.85 32.48 -13.01
N LEU A 954 -24.03 32.32 -11.99
CA LEU A 954 -24.06 31.20 -11.05
C LEU A 954 -24.40 31.75 -9.66
N GLU A 955 -25.66 31.63 -9.27
CA GLU A 955 -26.13 32.07 -7.95
C GLU A 955 -25.85 31.00 -6.89
N ARG A 956 -25.70 31.43 -5.64
CA ARG A 956 -25.40 30.55 -4.50
C ARG A 956 -26.36 30.82 -3.35
N PHE A 957 -26.83 29.76 -2.72
CA PHE A 957 -27.72 29.82 -1.57
C PHE A 957 -27.17 28.90 -0.48
N THR A 958 -26.84 29.43 0.70
CA THR A 958 -26.48 28.54 1.82
C THR A 958 -27.73 27.81 2.28
N VAL A 959 -27.58 26.54 2.67
CA VAL A 959 -28.62 25.64 3.16
C VAL A 959 -28.12 24.87 4.39
N PRO A 960 -27.81 25.57 5.50
CA PRO A 960 -27.25 24.95 6.70
C PRO A 960 -28.19 23.90 7.32
N THR A 961 -27.60 22.85 7.88
CA THR A 961 -28.34 21.75 8.54
C THR A 961 -29.17 22.22 9.74
N ASP A 962 -28.77 23.31 10.39
CA ASP A 962 -29.34 23.87 11.61
C ASP A 962 -29.75 25.36 11.46
N GLY A 963 -29.99 25.82 10.22
CA GLY A 963 -30.29 27.22 9.91
C GLY A 963 -31.23 27.41 8.71
N PRO A 964 -31.49 28.67 8.28
CA PRO A 964 -32.33 28.99 7.14
C PRO A 964 -31.50 28.97 5.88
N ALA A 965 -32.15 28.63 4.78
CA ALA A 965 -31.58 28.92 3.48
C ALA A 965 -31.46 30.43 3.31
N ALA A 966 -30.32 30.89 2.81
CA ALA A 966 -30.06 32.30 2.59
C ALA A 966 -29.35 32.52 1.25
N ASP A 967 -29.66 33.64 0.60
CA ASP A 967 -28.92 34.09 -0.58
C ASP A 967 -27.49 34.46 -0.18
N ALA A 968 -26.52 33.74 -0.76
CA ALA A 968 -25.09 33.91 -0.54
C ALA A 968 -24.44 34.78 -1.63
N GLY A 969 -25.23 35.26 -2.59
CA GLY A 969 -24.83 36.01 -3.77
C GLY A 969 -24.21 35.13 -4.85
N GLY A 970 -24.39 35.51 -6.11
CA GLY A 970 -23.78 34.84 -7.25
C GLY A 970 -22.61 35.58 -7.89
N GLN A 971 -21.98 34.88 -8.82
CA GLN A 971 -20.92 35.39 -9.69
C GLN A 971 -21.43 35.46 -11.14
N ASP A 972 -20.87 36.41 -11.89
CA ASP A 972 -21.03 36.43 -13.34
C ASP A 972 -20.21 35.28 -13.95
N MET A 973 -20.71 34.70 -15.03
CA MET A 973 -20.07 33.62 -15.77
C MET A 973 -19.58 34.12 -17.13
N PRO A 974 -18.44 33.61 -17.65
CA PRO A 974 -17.87 34.06 -18.92
C PRO A 974 -18.77 33.87 -20.15
N GLY A 975 -19.80 33.05 -20.04
CA GLY A 975 -20.84 32.86 -21.04
C GLY A 975 -22.11 32.31 -20.41
N GLN A 976 -23.16 32.12 -21.21
CA GLN A 976 -24.44 31.62 -20.70
C GLN A 976 -24.30 30.21 -20.13
N VAL A 977 -24.73 30.00 -18.90
CA VAL A 977 -24.69 28.72 -18.19
C VAL A 977 -26.09 28.12 -18.06
N ARG A 978 -26.14 26.78 -18.01
CA ARG A 978 -27.43 26.07 -17.97
C ARG A 978 -27.50 24.91 -17.00
N ASP A 979 -26.36 24.32 -16.63
CA ASP A 979 -26.34 23.19 -15.71
C ASP A 979 -25.07 23.20 -14.86
N VAL A 980 -25.10 22.56 -13.69
CA VAL A 980 -23.99 22.58 -12.72
C VAL A 980 -23.89 21.23 -12.00
N ARG A 981 -22.66 20.79 -11.72
CA ARG A 981 -22.32 19.61 -10.91
C ARG A 981 -21.24 19.98 -9.91
N TRP A 982 -21.25 19.33 -8.76
CA TRP A 982 -20.23 19.47 -7.74
C TRP A 982 -19.36 18.22 -7.72
N ASP A 983 -18.04 18.40 -7.69
CA ASP A 983 -17.08 17.31 -7.60
C ASP A 983 -16.72 17.05 -6.12
N PRO A 984 -17.20 15.96 -5.50
CA PRO A 984 -16.91 15.62 -4.11
C PRO A 984 -15.44 15.30 -3.83
N ALA A 985 -14.64 14.96 -4.85
CA ALA A 985 -13.26 14.55 -4.70
C ALA A 985 -12.30 15.75 -4.69
N SER A 986 -12.46 16.69 -5.65
CA SER A 986 -11.65 17.91 -5.73
C SER A 986 -12.25 19.10 -4.98
N ASN A 987 -13.53 19.02 -4.61
CA ASN A 987 -14.33 20.12 -4.08
C ASN A 987 -14.37 21.33 -5.04
N LEU A 988 -14.43 21.08 -6.34
CA LEU A 988 -14.63 22.08 -7.38
C LEU A 988 -16.07 22.02 -7.92
N VAL A 989 -16.52 23.13 -8.49
CA VAL A 989 -17.84 23.22 -9.11
C VAL A 989 -17.68 23.30 -10.62
N HIS A 990 -18.33 22.39 -11.34
CA HIS A 990 -18.28 22.30 -12.80
C HIS A 990 -19.59 22.81 -13.38
N VAL A 991 -19.53 23.74 -14.34
CA VAL A 991 -20.71 24.42 -14.88
C VAL A 991 -20.78 24.25 -16.39
N LEU A 992 -21.81 23.56 -16.87
CA LEU A 992 -22.09 23.44 -18.30
C LEU A 992 -22.72 24.73 -18.82
N GLY A 993 -22.11 25.29 -19.86
CA GLY A 993 -22.58 26.51 -20.50
C GLY A 993 -22.11 26.65 -21.94
N ARG A 994 -22.14 27.89 -22.42
CA ARG A 994 -21.63 28.33 -23.71
C ARG A 994 -20.29 28.99 -23.51
N THR A 995 -19.36 28.69 -24.42
CA THR A 995 -18.09 29.41 -24.59
C THR A 995 -18.29 30.94 -24.63
N PRO A 996 -17.30 31.75 -24.21
CA PRO A 996 -17.45 33.21 -24.18
C PRO A 996 -17.70 33.85 -25.56
N ASP A 997 -17.21 33.22 -26.63
CA ASP A 997 -17.48 33.61 -28.03
C ASP A 997 -18.86 33.15 -28.53
N GLY A 998 -19.60 32.39 -27.72
CA GLY A 998 -20.88 31.79 -28.06
C GLY A 998 -20.78 30.67 -29.10
N GLY A 999 -19.58 30.19 -29.45
CA GLY A 999 -19.32 29.31 -30.60
C GLY A 999 -19.54 27.81 -30.35
N GLY A 1000 -19.75 27.39 -29.10
CA GLY A 1000 -19.93 26.00 -28.71
C GLY A 1000 -20.26 25.84 -27.22
N ASP A 1001 -20.55 24.61 -26.81
CA ASP A 1001 -20.71 24.27 -25.39
C ASP A 1001 -19.34 24.12 -24.72
N THR A 1002 -19.29 24.42 -23.43
CA THR A 1002 -18.08 24.28 -22.61
C THR A 1002 -18.46 23.89 -21.19
N ILE A 1003 -17.55 23.24 -20.48
CA ILE A 1003 -17.66 23.00 -19.04
C ILE A 1003 -16.68 23.94 -18.36
N TYR A 1004 -17.19 24.94 -17.63
CA TYR A 1004 -16.40 25.83 -16.79
C TYR A 1004 -16.02 25.15 -15.48
N VAL A 1005 -14.88 25.53 -14.92
CA VAL A 1005 -14.43 25.10 -13.58
C VAL A 1005 -14.39 26.30 -12.65
N VAL A 1006 -15.06 26.16 -11.52
CA VAL A 1006 -15.22 27.20 -10.49
C VAL A 1006 -14.61 26.71 -9.19
N GLU A 1007 -13.73 27.52 -8.60
CA GLU A 1007 -13.22 27.28 -7.25
C GLU A 1007 -14.19 27.91 -6.23
N PRO A 1008 -14.82 27.11 -5.36
CA PRO A 1008 -15.99 27.56 -4.59
C PRO A 1008 -15.65 28.51 -3.43
N HIS A 1009 -14.44 28.53 -2.90
CA HIS A 1009 -14.08 29.47 -1.83
C HIS A 1009 -13.84 30.88 -2.38
N GLY A 1010 -13.17 30.96 -3.52
CA GLY A 1010 -12.88 32.16 -4.28
C GLY A 1010 -14.09 32.68 -5.05
N ASN A 1011 -15.00 31.81 -5.49
CA ASN A 1011 -16.02 32.12 -6.50
C ASN A 1011 -15.40 32.56 -7.83
N ALA A 1012 -14.32 31.87 -8.21
CA ALA A 1012 -13.51 32.23 -9.36
C ALA A 1012 -13.61 31.17 -10.47
N VAL A 1013 -14.06 31.57 -11.65
CA VAL A 1013 -14.00 30.74 -12.86
C VAL A 1013 -12.58 30.80 -13.41
N PHE A 1014 -11.84 29.70 -13.38
CA PHE A 1014 -10.40 29.74 -13.74
C PHE A 1014 -10.04 28.90 -14.96
N ALA A 1015 -10.94 28.03 -15.40
CA ALA A 1015 -10.73 27.20 -16.57
C ALA A 1015 -12.05 26.82 -17.23
N ASP A 1016 -11.96 26.34 -18.48
CA ASP A 1016 -13.09 25.83 -19.25
C ASP A 1016 -12.63 24.80 -20.29
N ALA A 1017 -13.48 23.82 -20.56
CA ALA A 1017 -13.23 22.76 -21.54
C ALA A 1017 -14.28 22.80 -22.65
N ARG A 1018 -13.90 23.34 -23.82
CA ARG A 1018 -14.78 23.40 -25.00
C ARG A 1018 -15.13 22.00 -25.51
N LEU A 1019 -16.43 21.74 -25.64
CA LEU A 1019 -16.97 20.47 -26.09
C LEU A 1019 -17.16 20.42 -27.62
N PRO A 1020 -17.04 19.24 -28.24
CA PRO A 1020 -17.04 19.10 -29.69
C PRO A 1020 -18.44 19.11 -30.32
N PHE A 1021 -19.49 19.02 -29.50
CA PHE A 1021 -20.88 18.97 -29.93
C PHE A 1021 -21.81 19.65 -28.89
N PRO A 1022 -23.05 20.00 -29.27
CA PRO A 1022 -24.07 20.42 -28.31
C PRO A 1022 -24.42 19.28 -27.34
N VAL A 1023 -24.33 19.56 -26.04
CA VAL A 1023 -24.61 18.59 -24.97
C VAL A 1023 -26.12 18.49 -24.72
N THR A 1024 -26.58 17.27 -24.53
CA THR A 1024 -27.94 16.93 -24.12
C THR A 1024 -27.99 16.59 -22.63
N THR A 1025 -27.02 15.83 -22.15
CA THR A 1025 -26.90 15.44 -20.74
C THR A 1025 -25.42 15.20 -20.41
N TRP A 1026 -25.07 15.33 -19.14
CA TRP A 1026 -23.71 15.11 -18.65
C TRP A 1026 -23.72 14.81 -17.17
N ASP A 1027 -22.65 14.15 -16.72
CA ASP A 1027 -22.44 13.81 -15.31
C ASP A 1027 -20.95 13.64 -14.97
N LEU A 1028 -20.62 13.44 -13.70
CA LEU A 1028 -19.25 13.26 -13.22
C LEU A 1028 -18.95 11.80 -12.85
N ASP A 1029 -17.90 11.24 -13.47
CA ASP A 1029 -17.23 9.98 -13.09
C ASP A 1029 -16.11 10.31 -12.09
N VAL A 1030 -16.51 10.54 -10.84
CA VAL A 1030 -15.67 10.94 -9.72
C VAL A 1030 -15.99 10.12 -8.48
N ASP A 1031 -14.96 9.86 -7.67
CA ASP A 1031 -15.05 9.06 -6.44
C ASP A 1031 -14.21 9.72 -5.34
N GLN A 1032 -14.85 10.14 -4.24
CA GLN A 1032 -14.18 10.82 -3.12
C GLN A 1032 -13.37 9.87 -2.22
N PRO A 1033 -13.84 8.65 -1.88
CA PRO A 1033 -13.02 7.64 -1.22
C PRO A 1033 -11.81 7.14 -2.03
N TYR A 1034 -11.91 7.10 -3.37
CA TYR A 1034 -10.89 6.52 -4.25
C TYR A 1034 -10.43 7.47 -5.38
N PRO A 1035 -10.05 8.71 -5.08
CA PRO A 1035 -9.91 9.77 -6.08
C PRO A 1035 -8.81 9.49 -7.11
N THR A 1036 -7.74 8.80 -6.72
CA THR A 1036 -6.61 8.47 -7.60
C THR A 1036 -6.71 7.12 -8.28
N LEU A 1037 -7.64 6.27 -7.84
CA LEU A 1037 -7.96 5.01 -8.51
C LEU A 1037 -9.08 5.19 -9.54
N ASP A 1038 -9.77 6.33 -9.52
CA ASP A 1038 -10.81 6.65 -10.47
C ASP A 1038 -10.39 7.64 -11.55
N ARG A 1039 -11.17 7.66 -12.64
CA ARG A 1039 -10.82 8.38 -13.88
C ARG A 1039 -10.92 9.89 -13.75
N GLN A 1040 -11.64 10.39 -12.72
CA GLN A 1040 -11.86 11.82 -12.43
C GLN A 1040 -12.24 12.59 -13.70
N GLN A 1041 -13.39 12.24 -14.28
CA GLN A 1041 -13.80 12.72 -15.59
C GLN A 1041 -15.24 13.23 -15.60
N ALA A 1042 -15.51 14.34 -16.28
CA ALA A 1042 -16.85 14.70 -16.70
C ALA A 1042 -17.20 13.97 -18.01
N VAL A 1043 -18.38 13.34 -18.07
CA VAL A 1043 -18.88 12.61 -19.24
C VAL A 1043 -20.03 13.39 -19.86
N ALA A 1044 -19.82 13.95 -21.05
CA ALA A 1044 -20.82 14.74 -21.77
C ALA A 1044 -21.35 13.98 -22.99
N LEU A 1045 -22.67 13.97 -23.19
CA LEU A 1045 -23.32 13.24 -24.27
C LEU A 1045 -24.21 14.14 -25.14
N SER A 1046 -24.20 13.90 -26.45
CA SER A 1046 -25.12 14.52 -27.42
C SER A 1046 -26.37 13.67 -27.63
N ALA A 1047 -27.45 14.29 -28.11
CA ALA A 1047 -28.70 13.60 -28.45
C ALA A 1047 -28.53 12.46 -29.46
N SER A 1048 -27.48 12.51 -30.30
CA SER A 1048 -27.20 11.47 -31.30
C SER A 1048 -26.30 10.34 -30.79
N GLY A 1049 -25.86 10.38 -29.52
CA GLY A 1049 -24.98 9.36 -28.95
C GLY A 1049 -23.50 9.66 -29.00
N GLN A 1050 -23.08 10.88 -29.39
CA GLN A 1050 -21.67 11.25 -29.28
C GLN A 1050 -21.33 11.49 -27.80
N LEU A 1051 -20.20 10.97 -27.35
CA LEU A 1051 -19.69 11.09 -25.99
C LEU A 1051 -18.34 11.81 -26.01
N ALA A 1052 -18.11 12.68 -25.04
CA ALA A 1052 -16.83 13.32 -24.78
C ALA A 1052 -16.50 13.21 -23.28
N THR A 1053 -15.24 12.91 -22.95
CA THR A 1053 -14.73 12.94 -21.58
C THR A 1053 -13.83 14.14 -21.38
N VAL A 1054 -13.98 14.85 -20.27
CA VAL A 1054 -13.13 15.97 -19.84
C VAL A 1054 -12.47 15.58 -18.53
N ASP A 1055 -11.16 15.79 -18.38
CA ASP A 1055 -10.47 15.54 -17.11
C ASP A 1055 -10.84 16.61 -16.09
N VAL A 1056 -11.18 16.19 -14.87
CA VAL A 1056 -11.50 17.08 -13.74
C VAL A 1056 -10.58 16.85 -12.53
N GLY A 1057 -9.66 15.88 -12.60
CA GLY A 1057 -8.78 15.50 -11.48
C GLY A 1057 -7.38 16.14 -11.50
N SER A 1058 -6.90 16.66 -12.63
CA SER A 1058 -5.48 17.07 -12.77
C SER A 1058 -5.12 18.40 -12.10
N HIS A 1059 -6.11 19.17 -11.63
CA HIS A 1059 -5.89 20.49 -11.06
C HIS A 1059 -4.99 20.49 -9.82
N ALA A 1060 -5.19 19.51 -8.93
CA ALA A 1060 -4.39 19.31 -7.72
C ALA A 1060 -2.90 19.16 -8.02
N PHE A 1061 -2.60 18.31 -9.01
CA PHE A 1061 -1.25 18.17 -9.52
C PHE A 1061 -0.73 19.50 -10.10
N ALA A 1062 -1.53 20.16 -10.93
CA ALA A 1062 -1.14 21.33 -11.68
C ALA A 1062 -0.72 22.52 -10.78
N TRP A 1063 -1.48 22.82 -9.73
CA TRP A 1063 -1.14 23.92 -8.82
C TRP A 1063 -0.02 23.58 -7.83
N ARG A 1064 0.24 22.29 -7.54
CA ARG A 1064 1.35 21.87 -6.66
C ARG A 1064 2.68 21.69 -7.38
N PHE A 1065 2.64 21.19 -8.61
CA PHE A 1065 3.85 20.79 -9.35
C PHE A 1065 4.83 21.94 -9.55
N VAL A 1066 4.32 23.15 -9.79
CA VAL A 1066 5.17 24.34 -9.93
C VAL A 1066 5.86 24.70 -8.61
N GLY A 1067 5.18 24.54 -7.47
CA GLY A 1067 5.79 24.70 -6.15
C GLY A 1067 6.93 23.69 -5.91
N VAL A 1068 6.78 22.46 -6.40
CA VAL A 1068 7.85 21.44 -6.34
C VAL A 1068 9.04 21.82 -7.21
N ILE A 1069 8.82 22.29 -8.44
CA ILE A 1069 9.87 22.78 -9.32
C ILE A 1069 10.62 23.95 -8.67
N LEU A 1070 9.90 24.97 -8.20
CA LEU A 1070 10.50 26.15 -7.57
C LEU A 1070 11.24 25.80 -6.28
N GLY A 1071 10.70 24.86 -5.49
CA GLY A 1071 11.37 24.35 -4.29
C GLY A 1071 12.67 23.59 -4.64
N ALA A 1072 12.65 22.75 -5.67
CA ALA A 1072 13.84 22.03 -6.13
C ALA A 1072 14.90 22.98 -6.73
N LEU A 1073 14.48 24.01 -7.46
CA LEU A 1073 15.37 25.06 -7.97
C LEU A 1073 15.94 25.91 -6.83
N THR A 1074 15.15 26.22 -5.79
CA THR A 1074 15.62 26.93 -4.60
C THR A 1074 16.65 26.09 -3.85
N LEU A 1075 16.44 24.78 -3.73
CA LEU A 1075 17.43 23.84 -3.18
C LEU A 1075 18.72 23.80 -4.01
N ALA A 1076 18.65 24.07 -5.32
CA ALA A 1076 19.83 24.16 -6.18
C ALA A 1076 20.58 25.50 -6.05
N LEU A 1077 19.88 26.56 -5.62
CA LEU A 1077 20.40 27.91 -5.46
C LEU A 1077 21.03 28.16 -4.09
N ILE A 1078 20.55 27.47 -3.05
CA ILE A 1078 21.11 27.45 -1.68
C ILE A 1078 22.31 26.50 -1.64
#